data_AF-A0A2A3Y6V4-F1
#
_entry.id   AF-A0A2A3Y6V4-F1
#
_cell.length_a   1.000
_cell.length_b   1.000
_cell.length_c   1.000
_cell.angle_alpha   90.00
_cell.angle_beta   90.00
_cell.angle_gamma   90.00
#
_symmetry.space_group_name_H-M   'P 1'
#
loop_
_entity.id
_entity.type
_entity.pdbx_description
1 polymer ?
#
loop_
_entity_poly.entity_id
_entity_poly.type
_entity_poly.pdbx_seq_one_letter_code
_entity_poly.pdbx_strand_id
1 'polypeptide(L)'
;MSDEKTPAADDAANQPAPHGTHAAKPESEPGTSSADKTVKPEDAKPGTDSATEPEKPAPQPVAAQTPPASAAKEPARADGRAKSKSDLRAEAKAEKEAAAEAKAAAKASAKADAKTAAEAKATAKAEAKDRNKTRPKADAMATAATKTEPSEDHKAEPVPVATGAIASTVEPTATDATANRRRRKLAQATKAARKDQESAVVRRRTGAVLLGVVAVVAAGAVVAAGSVLAPQPAQTALPAAVTSLPAGDAQAVCAATPQLLKGVDGTDPQFAAGAKKISSNIRVAVISDLGKRIPGATLSELGSSEANELTKRIAEDEASKSLGADEQGLTGRVGKVDTSNGRDKAQILALQPLGELPSWGSAMRSFLAKDGDLAGLAAATCQAPASNWRFTGLQTHTGATSVLHLSNPTHTTAQVSVDLRGPEGMIDTSTLQNVVLAPGTSRALVLGGYAQNLDSVSADITSLGGKITASVQQAALRGLTPAGVDLVAANASASNTQVIPGVWIGNKNDRDKLSKADKKLVPQLHVSATGAQGAGFKVKILGADGEVAADLGSNLAVSSDATSIISLNGLDAGAYSVVVEADAPVTSSVRMVRGADPKQSSDTAWAASTMPLAGTQVAPISANGTGEFSIAAPTADASVEAVVVDKDGKLSKPTKLTVKTGQSMVFKPKDVSADAQAVIFSSDANAYIGQLIFGSDRSLAWAAMPPANAGRDGIVVNVGG
;
A
#
# COMPACT_ATOMS: atom_id res chain seq x y z
N MET A 1 -34.99 2.64 60.55
CA MET A 1 -34.64 3.85 59.77
C MET A 1 -34.30 3.44 58.33
N SER A 2 -35.25 3.21 57.42
CA SER A 2 -36.68 2.87 57.50
C SER A 2 -37.24 3.01 56.07
N ASP A 3 -38.05 2.11 55.51
CA ASP A 3 -38.41 0.74 55.89
C ASP A 3 -38.68 -0.11 54.62
N GLU A 4 -38.80 -1.42 54.83
CA GLU A 4 -39.41 -2.53 54.05
C GLU A 4 -40.31 -2.25 52.79
N LYS A 5 -40.58 -3.20 51.87
CA LYS A 5 -40.59 -4.69 51.97
C LYS A 5 -40.48 -5.41 50.62
N THR A 6 -40.12 -6.70 50.64
CA THR A 6 -40.39 -7.70 49.59
C THR A 6 -40.93 -8.99 50.24
N PRO A 7 -41.97 -9.63 49.69
CA PRO A 7 -41.89 -11.01 49.17
C PRO A 7 -42.62 -11.15 47.80
N ALA A 8 -42.46 -12.16 46.93
CA ALA A 8 -41.98 -13.55 46.97
C ALA A 8 -43.06 -14.65 47.14
N ALA A 9 -43.20 -15.49 46.08
CA ALA A 9 -43.74 -16.86 45.96
C ALA A 9 -45.17 -17.23 46.46
N ASP A 10 -45.91 -18.05 45.67
CA ASP A 10 -46.05 -19.51 45.93
C ASP A 10 -46.88 -20.27 44.84
N ASP A 11 -46.95 -21.60 45.00
CA ASP A 11 -47.41 -22.63 44.05
C ASP A 11 -48.91 -22.67 43.67
N ALA A 12 -49.21 -23.30 42.52
CA ALA A 12 -50.19 -24.41 42.43
C ALA A 12 -50.17 -25.10 41.05
N ALA A 13 -50.43 -26.42 41.00
CA ALA A 13 -50.62 -27.19 39.77
C ALA A 13 -51.87 -28.08 39.85
N ASN A 14 -52.68 -28.16 38.78
CA ASN A 14 -53.56 -29.32 38.55
C ASN A 14 -54.05 -29.47 37.09
N GLN A 15 -54.41 -30.70 36.74
CA GLN A 15 -55.23 -31.11 35.57
C GLN A 15 -56.66 -31.49 36.10
N PRO A 16 -57.70 -31.90 35.31
CA PRO A 16 -57.70 -32.47 33.94
C PRO A 16 -58.85 -32.01 32.99
N ALA A 17 -58.99 -32.69 31.85
CA ALA A 17 -60.13 -32.61 30.90
C ALA A 17 -61.32 -33.53 31.31
N PRO A 18 -62.46 -33.59 30.58
CA PRO A 18 -62.56 -34.55 29.44
C PRO A 18 -63.62 -34.29 28.31
N HIS A 19 -63.51 -35.11 27.23
CA HIS A 19 -64.52 -35.46 26.18
C HIS A 19 -65.15 -34.35 25.27
N GLY A 20 -65.54 -34.58 24.01
CA GLY A 20 -65.56 -35.76 23.09
C GLY A 20 -66.79 -35.70 22.13
N THR A 21 -66.90 -36.29 20.93
CA THR A 21 -66.03 -37.10 20.01
C THR A 21 -66.47 -36.85 18.54
N HIS A 22 -65.71 -37.15 17.47
CA HIS A 22 -65.74 -38.37 16.62
C HIS A 22 -64.58 -38.26 15.57
N ALA A 23 -63.69 -39.25 15.36
CA ALA A 23 -63.81 -40.52 14.59
C ALA A 23 -63.81 -40.32 13.04
N ALA A 24 -63.02 -41.04 12.20
CA ALA A 24 -62.10 -42.18 12.40
C ALA A 24 -60.89 -42.21 11.40
N LYS A 25 -60.13 -43.33 11.36
CA LYS A 25 -58.84 -43.64 10.66
C LYS A 25 -58.96 -45.08 10.02
N PRO A 26 -57.95 -45.80 9.44
CA PRO A 26 -56.53 -45.53 9.08
C PRO A 26 -56.05 -46.14 7.70
N GLU A 27 -54.74 -46.49 7.59
CA GLU A 27 -54.03 -47.36 6.60
C GLU A 27 -53.45 -46.68 5.32
N SER A 28 -52.27 -47.05 4.76
CA SER A 28 -51.07 -47.77 5.27
C SER A 28 -49.85 -47.66 4.31
N GLU A 29 -48.62 -47.62 4.83
CA GLU A 29 -47.34 -47.92 4.09
C GLU A 29 -47.02 -49.45 4.18
N PRO A 30 -45.99 -50.06 3.52
CA PRO A 30 -44.78 -49.49 2.84
C PRO A 30 -44.32 -50.22 1.52
N GLY A 31 -43.12 -49.90 1.00
CA GLY A 31 -42.23 -50.95 0.42
C GLY A 31 -41.62 -50.77 -0.99
N THR A 32 -40.30 -50.63 -1.03
CA THR A 32 -39.33 -50.73 -2.16
C THR A 32 -39.47 -51.92 -3.16
N SER A 33 -39.06 -51.76 -4.46
CA SER A 33 -38.03 -52.62 -5.14
C SER A 33 -37.91 -52.49 -6.71
N SER A 34 -36.68 -52.18 -7.18
CA SER A 34 -35.89 -52.77 -8.31
C SER A 34 -36.38 -53.02 -9.78
N ALA A 35 -35.48 -52.64 -10.70
CA ALA A 35 -34.92 -53.39 -11.86
C ALA A 35 -35.62 -53.58 -13.25
N ASP A 36 -34.94 -53.03 -14.29
CA ASP A 36 -34.46 -53.69 -15.54
C ASP A 36 -35.42 -54.38 -16.54
N LYS A 37 -35.57 -53.81 -17.77
CA LYS A 37 -35.12 -54.45 -19.05
C LYS A 37 -35.37 -53.69 -20.38
N THR A 38 -34.26 -53.48 -21.08
CA THR A 38 -33.94 -53.62 -22.52
C THR A 38 -35.01 -54.03 -23.56
N VAL A 39 -35.09 -53.29 -24.69
CA VAL A 39 -35.21 -53.79 -26.10
C VAL A 39 -34.50 -52.80 -27.07
N LYS A 40 -34.01 -53.29 -28.23
CA LYS A 40 -33.32 -52.66 -29.39
C LYS A 40 -33.71 -53.50 -30.66
N PRO A 41 -33.31 -53.26 -31.94
CA PRO A 41 -32.69 -52.10 -32.62
C PRO A 41 -33.37 -51.71 -33.98
N GLU A 42 -32.74 -50.80 -34.74
CA GLU A 42 -32.41 -50.84 -36.19
C GLU A 42 -32.04 -49.39 -36.60
N ASP A 43 -30.87 -48.99 -37.12
CA ASP A 43 -29.90 -49.48 -38.12
C ASP A 43 -30.03 -48.79 -39.50
N ALA A 44 -29.23 -47.73 -39.71
CA ALA A 44 -28.88 -47.20 -41.04
C ALA A 44 -27.54 -46.40 -41.01
N LYS A 45 -26.60 -46.82 -41.86
CA LYS A 45 -25.33 -46.17 -42.26
C LYS A 45 -25.04 -46.65 -43.71
N PRO A 46 -24.06 -46.12 -44.48
CA PRO A 46 -23.05 -45.11 -44.14
C PRO A 46 -22.95 -43.94 -45.14
N GLY A 47 -22.00 -43.03 -44.88
CA GLY A 47 -21.34 -42.18 -45.87
C GLY A 47 -19.87 -41.98 -45.44
N THR A 48 -18.93 -42.06 -46.38
CA THR A 48 -17.47 -41.92 -46.18
C THR A 48 -17.02 -40.51 -46.64
N ASP A 49 -15.84 -39.98 -46.28
CA ASP A 49 -14.52 -40.36 -46.81
C ASP A 49 -13.33 -39.87 -45.96
N SER A 50 -12.18 -40.51 -46.20
CA SER A 50 -10.77 -40.04 -46.08
C SER A 50 -10.39 -39.02 -44.99
N ALA A 51 -9.66 -39.33 -43.90
CA ALA A 51 -8.38 -40.06 -43.72
C ALA A 51 -7.10 -39.25 -44.06
N THR A 52 -6.29 -39.01 -43.02
CA THR A 52 -4.81 -38.82 -43.01
C THR A 52 -4.31 -39.18 -41.61
N GLU A 53 -3.22 -39.95 -41.49
CA GLU A 53 -2.59 -40.34 -40.21
C GLU A 53 -1.29 -39.53 -39.92
N PRO A 54 -0.70 -39.61 -38.71
CA PRO A 54 0.09 -38.52 -38.13
C PRO A 54 1.60 -38.58 -38.39
N GLU A 55 2.25 -37.41 -38.29
CA GLU A 55 3.71 -37.29 -38.30
C GLU A 55 4.31 -37.54 -36.89
N LYS A 56 5.41 -38.29 -36.83
CA LYS A 56 6.04 -38.79 -35.60
C LYS A 56 7.51 -38.35 -35.51
N PRO A 57 7.92 -37.59 -34.48
CA PRO A 57 9.32 -37.19 -34.31
C PRO A 57 10.20 -38.31 -33.75
N ALA A 58 11.50 -38.22 -34.05
CA ALA A 58 12.57 -39.09 -33.54
C ALA A 58 13.92 -38.36 -33.67
N PRO A 59 15.01 -38.84 -33.05
CA PRO A 59 15.13 -39.36 -31.69
C PRO A 59 16.20 -38.61 -30.87
N GLN A 60 16.22 -38.75 -29.55
CA GLN A 60 17.38 -38.36 -28.73
C GLN A 60 18.38 -39.53 -28.59
N PRO A 61 19.71 -39.28 -28.59
CA PRO A 61 20.73 -40.32 -28.41
C PRO A 61 20.89 -40.75 -26.94
N VAL A 62 21.40 -41.97 -26.73
CA VAL A 62 21.59 -42.63 -25.41
C VAL A 62 22.94 -43.37 -25.40
N ALA A 63 23.42 -43.72 -24.20
CA ALA A 63 24.68 -44.43 -23.87
C ALA A 63 25.92 -43.51 -23.74
N ALA A 64 26.95 -43.85 -22.94
CA ALA A 64 27.36 -45.17 -22.45
C ALA A 64 27.76 -45.18 -20.94
N GLN A 65 27.23 -46.13 -20.14
CA GLN A 65 27.93 -47.34 -19.60
C GLN A 65 28.68 -47.08 -18.28
N THR A 66 28.98 -48.05 -17.38
CA THR A 66 29.00 -49.55 -17.40
C THR A 66 28.58 -50.08 -15.98
N PRO A 67 28.47 -51.40 -15.66
CA PRO A 67 27.40 -51.90 -14.76
C PRO A 67 27.89 -52.64 -13.47
N PRO A 68 27.47 -53.87 -13.08
CA PRO A 68 26.66 -54.04 -11.86
C PRO A 68 27.20 -55.03 -10.81
N ALA A 69 26.55 -55.11 -9.63
CA ALA A 69 26.81 -56.15 -8.63
C ALA A 69 25.52 -56.69 -7.95
N SER A 70 25.53 -58.00 -7.73
CA SER A 70 24.47 -58.91 -7.23
C SER A 70 23.57 -58.43 -6.08
N ALA A 71 22.32 -58.92 -6.11
CA ALA A 71 21.29 -58.78 -5.06
C ALA A 71 21.55 -59.61 -3.78
N ALA A 72 20.91 -59.22 -2.67
CA ALA A 72 20.07 -60.12 -1.85
C ALA A 72 19.21 -59.39 -0.77
N LYS A 73 17.96 -59.85 -0.63
CA LYS A 73 17.01 -59.76 0.52
C LYS A 73 16.73 -58.44 1.27
N GLU A 74 15.46 -58.06 1.17
CA GLU A 74 14.63 -57.31 2.12
C GLU A 74 14.61 -57.90 3.56
N PRO A 75 14.62 -57.06 4.61
CA PRO A 75 14.13 -57.38 5.95
C PRO A 75 12.75 -56.74 6.23
N ALA A 76 11.90 -57.44 6.98
CA ALA A 76 10.50 -57.06 7.21
C ALA A 76 10.29 -55.98 8.30
N ARG A 77 9.01 -55.59 8.48
CA ARG A 77 8.51 -54.74 9.57
C ARG A 77 8.96 -55.26 10.95
N ALA A 78 9.21 -54.34 11.88
CA ALA A 78 9.42 -54.63 13.30
C ALA A 78 8.64 -53.64 14.19
N ASP A 79 8.11 -54.14 15.30
CA ASP A 79 7.15 -53.42 16.15
C ASP A 79 7.77 -52.34 17.05
N GLY A 80 6.90 -51.45 17.55
CA GLY A 80 7.28 -50.38 18.48
C GLY A 80 7.83 -50.91 19.80
N ARG A 81 9.11 -50.66 20.06
CA ARG A 81 9.78 -50.95 21.33
C ARG A 81 10.25 -49.66 22.00
N ALA A 82 9.86 -49.44 23.26
CA ALA A 82 10.29 -48.25 24.00
C ALA A 82 11.82 -48.27 24.22
N LYS A 83 12.49 -47.13 23.99
CA LYS A 83 13.92 -46.93 24.30
C LYS A 83 14.21 -47.23 25.76
N SER A 84 15.37 -47.83 26.05
CA SER A 84 15.78 -48.14 27.42
C SER A 84 16.22 -46.88 28.18
N LYS A 85 16.23 -46.95 29.52
CA LYS A 85 16.76 -45.87 30.37
C LYS A 85 18.26 -45.64 30.19
N SER A 86 18.99 -46.58 29.57
CA SER A 86 20.39 -46.43 29.16
C SER A 86 20.51 -45.55 27.92
N ASP A 87 19.72 -45.84 26.88
CA ASP A 87 19.80 -45.14 25.58
C ASP A 87 19.46 -43.66 25.75
N LEU A 88 18.36 -43.37 26.46
CA LEU A 88 17.93 -42.01 26.78
C LEU A 88 18.93 -41.24 27.66
N ARG A 89 19.77 -41.96 28.44
CA ARG A 89 20.88 -41.35 29.21
C ARG A 89 22.12 -41.11 28.35
N ALA A 90 22.37 -41.92 27.32
CA ALA A 90 23.45 -41.69 26.37
C ALA A 90 23.13 -40.48 25.47
N GLU A 91 21.92 -40.40 24.93
CA GLU A 91 21.45 -39.26 24.12
C GLU A 91 21.50 -37.95 24.92
N ALA A 92 20.93 -37.92 26.14
CA ALA A 92 20.96 -36.75 27.01
C ALA A 92 22.36 -36.39 27.57
N LYS A 93 23.36 -37.28 27.43
CA LYS A 93 24.77 -36.98 27.71
C LYS A 93 25.42 -36.33 26.49
N ALA A 94 25.22 -36.88 25.29
CA ALA A 94 25.73 -36.33 24.05
C ALA A 94 25.21 -34.90 23.78
N GLU A 95 23.91 -34.64 23.99
CA GLU A 95 23.35 -33.28 23.89
C GLU A 95 24.01 -32.29 24.86
N LYS A 96 24.34 -32.72 26.09
CA LYS A 96 25.01 -31.88 27.08
C LYS A 96 26.46 -31.58 26.72
N GLU A 97 27.16 -32.53 26.13
CA GLU A 97 28.56 -32.36 25.70
C GLU A 97 28.62 -31.42 24.48
N ALA A 98 27.77 -31.64 23.46
CA ALA A 98 27.63 -30.71 22.33
C ALA A 98 27.21 -29.28 22.76
N ALA A 99 26.26 -29.15 23.70
CA ALA A 99 25.86 -27.85 24.25
C ALA A 99 26.94 -27.17 25.11
N ALA A 100 27.92 -27.92 25.62
CA ALA A 100 29.09 -27.36 26.30
C ALA A 100 30.12 -26.84 25.30
N GLU A 101 30.40 -27.58 24.23
CA GLU A 101 31.31 -27.14 23.16
C GLU A 101 30.78 -25.90 22.42
N ALA A 102 29.49 -25.86 22.10
CA ALA A 102 28.86 -24.68 21.49
C ALA A 102 28.99 -23.43 22.38
N LYS A 103 28.88 -23.56 23.70
CA LYS A 103 29.10 -22.48 24.66
C LYS A 103 30.57 -22.09 24.80
N ALA A 104 31.50 -23.04 24.65
CA ALA A 104 32.93 -22.74 24.62
C ALA A 104 33.31 -21.93 23.37
N ALA A 105 32.82 -22.34 22.20
CA ALA A 105 33.03 -21.65 20.92
C ALA A 105 32.47 -20.22 20.94
N ALA A 106 31.23 -20.02 21.39
CA ALA A 106 30.64 -18.68 21.52
C ALA A 106 31.43 -17.77 22.47
N LYS A 107 31.96 -18.32 23.58
CA LYS A 107 32.80 -17.59 24.54
C LYS A 107 34.21 -17.30 24.01
N ALA A 108 34.69 -18.06 23.03
CA ALA A 108 35.93 -17.77 22.32
C ALA A 108 35.75 -16.61 21.32
N SER A 109 34.67 -16.62 20.50
CA SER A 109 34.35 -15.51 19.59
C SER A 109 34.25 -14.18 20.34
N ALA A 110 33.41 -14.13 21.38
CA ALA A 110 33.19 -12.90 22.15
C ALA A 110 34.48 -12.33 22.80
N LYS A 111 35.51 -13.17 23.01
CA LYS A 111 36.85 -12.70 23.44
C LYS A 111 37.68 -12.14 22.29
N ALA A 112 37.59 -12.70 21.08
CA ALA A 112 38.22 -12.15 19.89
C ALA A 112 37.60 -10.79 19.52
N ASP A 113 36.26 -10.72 19.50
CA ASP A 113 35.50 -9.50 19.17
C ASP A 113 35.84 -8.35 20.14
N ALA A 114 35.92 -8.65 21.45
CA ALA A 114 36.34 -7.69 22.48
C ALA A 114 37.81 -7.22 22.32
N LYS A 115 38.72 -8.07 21.84
CA LYS A 115 40.11 -7.71 21.55
C LYS A 115 40.20 -6.77 20.35
N THR A 116 39.53 -7.11 19.25
CA THR A 116 39.46 -6.28 18.03
C THR A 116 38.88 -4.89 18.34
N ALA A 117 37.82 -4.83 19.14
CA ALA A 117 37.23 -3.56 19.60
C ALA A 117 38.16 -2.73 20.49
N ALA A 118 38.98 -3.38 21.33
CA ALA A 118 39.99 -2.68 22.14
C ALA A 118 41.14 -2.12 21.30
N GLU A 119 41.60 -2.88 20.30
CA GLU A 119 42.67 -2.47 19.38
C GLU A 119 42.23 -1.29 18.50
N ALA A 120 41.04 -1.34 17.90
CA ALA A 120 40.47 -0.22 17.13
C ALA A 120 40.30 1.07 17.98
N LYS A 121 39.96 0.92 19.27
CA LYS A 121 39.81 2.04 20.22
C LYS A 121 41.15 2.62 20.67
N ALA A 122 42.26 1.88 20.50
CA ALA A 122 43.61 2.38 20.71
C ALA A 122 44.10 3.21 19.51
N THR A 123 43.87 2.77 18.27
CA THR A 123 44.24 3.53 17.05
C THR A 123 43.54 4.88 16.99
N ALA A 124 42.22 4.93 17.16
CA ALA A 124 41.46 6.19 17.16
C ALA A 124 41.95 7.18 18.24
N LYS A 125 42.46 6.68 19.37
CA LYS A 125 43.03 7.49 20.46
C LYS A 125 44.45 7.99 20.17
N ALA A 126 45.18 7.35 19.25
CA ALA A 126 46.46 7.85 18.75
C ALA A 126 46.24 8.99 17.75
N GLU A 127 45.37 8.81 16.75
CA GLU A 127 45.07 9.83 15.73
C GLU A 127 44.51 11.12 16.33
N ALA A 128 43.62 11.01 17.32
CA ALA A 128 43.07 12.15 18.05
C ALA A 128 44.13 12.94 18.85
N LYS A 129 45.26 12.31 19.21
CA LYS A 129 46.34 12.93 19.99
C LYS A 129 47.30 13.74 19.10
N ASP A 130 47.46 13.34 17.84
CA ASP A 130 48.37 14.01 16.90
C ASP A 130 47.74 15.27 16.30
N ARG A 131 46.43 15.22 15.97
CA ARG A 131 45.64 16.38 15.50
C ARG A 131 45.59 17.56 16.48
N ASN A 132 45.98 17.37 17.75
CA ASN A 132 45.94 18.40 18.79
C ASN A 132 47.31 19.09 19.05
N LYS A 133 48.34 18.82 18.24
CA LYS A 133 49.67 19.46 18.37
C LYS A 133 49.89 20.70 17.49
N THR A 134 49.09 20.90 16.44
CA THR A 134 49.33 21.92 15.40
C THR A 134 48.25 23.00 15.37
N ARG A 135 48.23 23.88 16.39
CA ARG A 135 47.37 25.07 16.41
C ARG A 135 47.95 26.23 17.27
N PRO A 136 48.42 27.33 16.64
CA PRO A 136 48.78 28.57 17.34
C PRO A 136 47.57 29.29 17.95
N LYS A 137 47.82 30.34 18.76
CA LYS A 137 46.81 31.15 19.47
C LYS A 137 46.73 32.60 18.97
N ALA A 138 45.54 33.18 19.18
CA ALA A 138 45.23 34.61 19.39
C ALA A 138 45.46 35.64 18.26
N ASP A 139 44.34 36.15 17.73
CA ASP A 139 43.90 37.56 17.78
C ASP A 139 44.92 38.70 17.61
N ALA A 140 44.79 39.45 16.51
CA ALA A 140 44.76 40.93 16.48
C ALA A 140 44.32 41.46 15.10
N MET A 141 43.84 42.72 15.04
CA MET A 141 43.48 43.43 13.80
C MET A 141 44.65 44.28 13.28
N ALA A 142 44.84 44.41 11.96
CA ALA A 142 44.94 45.71 11.25
C ALA A 142 45.37 45.63 9.75
N THR A 143 44.70 46.44 8.93
CA THR A 143 45.16 47.19 7.73
C THR A 143 46.24 46.67 6.75
N ALA A 144 45.79 46.60 5.48
CA ALA A 144 46.39 47.23 4.28
C ALA A 144 47.64 46.64 3.58
N ALA A 145 47.77 47.03 2.31
CA ALA A 145 48.80 46.65 1.32
C ALA A 145 50.17 47.34 1.61
N THR A 146 51.30 47.05 0.94
CA THR A 146 51.47 46.87 -0.52
C THR A 146 52.87 46.36 -0.92
N LYS A 147 52.96 45.71 -2.10
CA LYS A 147 54.02 45.84 -3.14
C LYS A 147 55.35 45.03 -3.08
N THR A 148 55.71 44.55 -4.28
CA THR A 148 57.06 44.31 -4.87
C THR A 148 57.71 42.90 -4.79
N GLU A 149 58.32 42.54 -5.92
CA GLU A 149 59.10 41.32 -6.29
C GLU A 149 60.64 41.65 -6.19
N PRO A 150 61.64 40.91 -6.76
CA PRO A 150 61.67 39.61 -7.49
C PRO A 150 62.88 38.67 -7.13
N SER A 151 63.30 37.80 -8.08
CA SER A 151 64.46 36.85 -8.13
C SER A 151 64.23 35.48 -7.45
N GLU A 152 64.20 34.34 -8.17
CA GLU A 152 65.29 33.55 -8.83
C GLU A 152 66.08 32.67 -7.82
N ASP A 153 66.52 31.43 -8.09
CA ASP A 153 66.66 30.73 -9.39
C ASP A 153 66.54 29.17 -9.35
N HIS A 154 66.68 28.53 -10.52
CA HIS A 154 66.68 27.08 -10.88
C HIS A 154 67.48 26.12 -9.94
N LYS A 155 67.30 24.78 -9.92
CA LYS A 155 67.42 23.78 -11.04
C LYS A 155 66.94 22.35 -10.66
N ALA A 156 67.00 21.39 -11.60
CA ALA A 156 66.25 20.11 -11.59
C ALA A 156 67.07 18.80 -11.42
N GLU A 157 66.29 17.71 -11.34
CA GLU A 157 66.48 16.24 -11.52
C GLU A 157 67.67 15.71 -12.35
N PRO A 158 68.06 14.40 -12.22
CA PRO A 158 67.32 13.31 -12.91
C PRO A 158 67.25 11.93 -12.18
N VAL A 159 66.49 10.98 -12.75
CA VAL A 159 66.39 9.54 -12.36
C VAL A 159 67.26 8.66 -13.32
N PRO A 160 66.87 7.59 -14.08
CA PRO A 160 65.66 6.72 -14.21
C PRO A 160 65.98 5.19 -14.16
N VAL A 161 65.20 4.33 -14.86
CA VAL A 161 65.46 2.93 -15.31
C VAL A 161 65.15 1.78 -14.31
N ALA A 162 64.40 0.72 -14.66
CA ALA A 162 63.51 0.44 -15.83
C ALA A 162 62.52 -0.73 -15.53
N THR A 163 61.97 -1.39 -16.57
CA THR A 163 60.66 -2.10 -16.55
C THR A 163 60.63 -3.32 -17.50
N GLY A 164 59.91 -4.40 -17.16
CA GLY A 164 59.59 -5.52 -18.07
C GLY A 164 58.60 -6.54 -17.48
N ALA A 165 57.32 -6.72 -17.88
CA ALA A 165 56.42 -6.13 -18.89
C ALA A 165 56.20 -6.85 -20.24
N ILE A 166 54.93 -7.27 -20.44
CA ILE A 166 54.10 -7.54 -21.64
C ILE A 166 52.68 -7.90 -21.12
N ALA A 167 51.55 -7.85 -21.82
CA ALA A 167 50.99 -7.08 -22.95
C ALA A 167 49.44 -7.37 -22.96
N SER A 168 48.51 -6.79 -23.73
CA SER A 168 48.52 -5.89 -24.90
C SER A 168 47.30 -4.92 -24.88
N THR A 169 47.44 -3.73 -25.51
CA THR A 169 46.45 -2.83 -26.20
C THR A 169 44.93 -3.02 -26.01
N VAL A 170 44.07 -1.97 -25.95
CA VAL A 170 43.92 -0.81 -26.88
C VAL A 170 43.55 0.52 -26.14
N GLU A 171 43.65 1.67 -26.83
CA GLU A 171 43.63 3.07 -26.36
C GLU A 171 42.23 3.74 -26.14
N PRO A 172 42.20 4.87 -25.40
CA PRO A 172 41.24 5.97 -25.58
C PRO A 172 41.91 7.35 -25.81
N THR A 173 41.23 8.31 -26.48
CA THR A 173 41.76 9.67 -26.75
C THR A 173 40.76 10.82 -26.55
N ALA A 174 41.31 12.03 -26.37
CA ALA A 174 40.71 13.38 -26.46
C ALA A 174 39.55 13.77 -25.48
N THR A 175 39.80 14.83 -24.68
CA THR A 175 38.78 15.47 -23.82
C THR A 175 38.29 16.81 -24.37
N ASP A 176 36.96 17.04 -24.37
CA ASP A 176 36.34 18.26 -24.93
C ASP A 176 36.61 19.55 -24.11
N ALA A 177 37.32 20.49 -24.73
CA ALA A 177 37.55 21.83 -24.17
C ALA A 177 36.29 22.73 -24.18
N THR A 178 35.29 22.42 -25.02
CA THR A 178 34.08 23.22 -25.23
C THR A 178 33.15 23.19 -24.02
N ALA A 179 32.95 22.00 -23.43
CA ALA A 179 32.18 21.80 -22.20
C ALA A 179 32.71 22.66 -21.03
N ASN A 180 34.03 22.70 -20.84
CA ASN A 180 34.65 23.53 -19.80
C ASN A 180 34.46 25.04 -20.06
N ARG A 181 34.44 25.48 -21.33
CA ARG A 181 34.14 26.88 -21.69
C ARG A 181 32.69 27.26 -21.40
N ARG A 182 31.73 26.35 -21.66
CA ARG A 182 30.31 26.51 -21.26
C ARG A 182 30.14 26.60 -19.74
N ARG A 183 30.74 25.69 -18.97
CA ARG A 183 30.69 25.68 -17.49
C ARG A 183 31.19 27.00 -16.89
N ARG A 184 32.31 27.55 -17.40
CA ARG A 184 32.85 28.85 -16.94
C ARG A 184 31.91 30.03 -17.24
N LYS A 185 31.28 30.08 -18.42
CA LYS A 185 30.26 31.11 -18.72
C LYS A 185 29.04 31.01 -17.78
N LEU A 186 28.55 29.81 -17.51
CA LEU A 186 27.39 29.61 -16.63
C LEU A 186 27.69 30.08 -15.20
N ALA A 187 28.87 29.75 -14.67
CA ALA A 187 29.32 30.18 -13.35
C ALA A 187 29.50 31.71 -13.22
N GLN A 188 29.90 32.39 -14.31
CA GLN A 188 29.96 33.85 -14.35
C GLN A 188 28.57 34.48 -14.36
N ALA A 189 27.63 33.94 -15.14
CA ALA A 189 26.25 34.42 -15.19
C ALA A 189 25.53 34.28 -13.83
N THR A 190 25.66 33.14 -13.15
CA THR A 190 25.07 32.95 -11.81
C THR A 190 25.72 33.85 -10.75
N LYS A 191 27.01 34.19 -10.89
CA LYS A 191 27.71 35.11 -9.98
C LYS A 191 27.31 36.58 -10.20
N ALA A 192 26.93 36.96 -11.42
CA ALA A 192 26.32 38.25 -11.69
C ALA A 192 24.90 38.33 -11.08
N ALA A 193 24.04 37.36 -11.38
CA ALA A 193 22.65 37.35 -10.90
C ALA A 193 22.52 37.39 -9.35
N ARG A 194 23.46 36.78 -8.61
CA ARG A 194 23.51 36.92 -7.14
C ARG A 194 23.84 38.34 -6.67
N LYS A 195 24.69 39.07 -7.38
CA LYS A 195 25.09 40.44 -7.00
C LYS A 195 23.96 41.46 -7.20
N ASP A 196 23.12 41.24 -8.21
CA ASP A 196 21.93 42.06 -8.47
C ASP A 196 20.82 41.77 -7.44
N GLN A 197 20.73 40.52 -6.94
CA GLN A 197 19.85 40.16 -5.81
C GLN A 197 20.30 40.83 -4.48
N GLU A 198 21.60 40.81 -4.17
CA GLU A 198 22.14 41.40 -2.93
C GLU A 198 22.00 42.94 -2.85
N SER A 199 21.82 43.62 -3.99
CA SER A 199 21.71 45.09 -4.05
C SER A 199 20.27 45.63 -4.04
N ALA A 200 19.25 44.76 -4.01
CA ALA A 200 17.84 45.15 -4.15
C ALA A 200 17.12 45.57 -2.85
N VAL A 201 17.74 45.44 -1.66
CA VAL A 201 17.02 45.52 -0.36
C VAL A 201 17.51 46.64 0.58
N VAL A 202 18.04 47.76 0.05
CA VAL A 202 18.30 48.97 0.87
C VAL A 202 17.92 50.28 0.14
N ARG A 203 16.62 50.64 0.14
CA ARG A 203 16.15 52.04 0.25
C ARG A 203 14.62 52.12 0.41
N ARG A 204 14.14 52.84 1.41
CA ARG A 204 12.73 53.19 1.60
C ARG A 204 12.63 54.57 2.26
N ARG A 205 11.82 55.47 1.67
CA ARG A 205 11.72 56.92 2.00
C ARG A 205 13.01 57.70 1.64
N THR A 206 12.99 58.97 1.24
CA THR A 206 11.94 60.02 1.17
C THR A 206 12.03 60.82 -0.15
N GLY A 207 10.96 61.56 -0.49
CA GLY A 207 11.12 62.90 -1.09
C GLY A 207 10.95 63.06 -2.61
N ALA A 208 9.99 63.89 -2.98
CA ALA A 208 9.64 64.44 -4.29
C ALA A 208 10.77 64.80 -5.29
N VAL A 209 10.41 64.92 -6.58
CA VAL A 209 10.38 66.20 -7.33
C VAL A 209 9.47 66.05 -8.57
N LEU A 210 8.75 67.12 -8.92
CA LEU A 210 7.99 67.25 -10.18
C LEU A 210 8.89 67.85 -11.27
N LEU A 211 8.82 67.32 -12.51
CA LEU A 211 8.96 68.00 -13.82
C LEU A 211 9.17 66.93 -14.92
N GLY A 212 8.61 67.14 -16.13
CA GLY A 212 8.88 66.25 -17.28
C GLY A 212 7.75 65.99 -18.28
N VAL A 213 6.50 66.35 -17.97
CA VAL A 213 5.40 66.25 -18.96
C VAL A 213 5.53 67.37 -19.99
N VAL A 214 5.84 67.01 -21.24
CA VAL A 214 5.48 67.71 -22.51
C VAL A 214 6.14 66.99 -23.71
N ALA A 215 7.36 66.44 -23.55
CA ALA A 215 8.21 66.01 -24.66
C ALA A 215 7.88 64.65 -25.32
N VAL A 216 6.73 64.02 -25.02
CA VAL A 216 6.35 62.68 -25.54
C VAL A 216 5.33 62.77 -26.71
N VAL A 217 4.59 63.87 -26.82
CA VAL A 217 3.46 64.00 -27.77
C VAL A 217 3.92 64.06 -29.25
N ALA A 218 5.13 64.54 -29.51
CA ALA A 218 5.65 64.75 -30.87
C ALA A 218 6.20 63.48 -31.56
N ALA A 219 6.38 62.37 -30.84
CA ALA A 219 6.95 61.13 -31.40
C ALA A 219 5.90 60.06 -31.79
N GLY A 220 4.66 60.19 -31.34
CA GLY A 220 3.59 59.22 -31.62
C GLY A 220 2.97 59.31 -33.03
N ALA A 221 3.20 60.41 -33.76
CA ALA A 221 2.42 60.78 -34.94
C ALA A 221 2.81 60.06 -36.26
N VAL A 222 3.96 59.37 -36.32
CA VAL A 222 4.49 58.81 -37.58
C VAL A 222 4.28 57.29 -37.71
N VAL A 223 4.17 56.55 -36.59
CA VAL A 223 3.94 55.09 -36.62
C VAL A 223 2.46 54.75 -36.88
N ALA A 224 1.54 55.66 -36.58
CA ALA A 224 0.09 55.46 -36.73
C ALA A 224 -0.41 55.41 -38.19
N ALA A 225 0.40 55.80 -39.17
CA ALA A 225 0.00 55.86 -40.59
C ALA A 225 0.26 54.56 -41.39
N GLY A 226 1.08 53.64 -40.88
CA GLY A 226 1.53 52.45 -41.63
C GLY A 226 0.65 51.20 -41.50
N SER A 227 -0.29 51.18 -40.56
CA SER A 227 -1.02 49.96 -40.14
C SER A 227 -2.47 49.87 -40.60
N VAL A 228 -2.98 50.87 -41.33
CA VAL A 228 -4.42 51.03 -41.62
C VAL A 228 -4.88 50.31 -42.90
N LEU A 229 -3.96 49.93 -43.80
CA LEU A 229 -4.29 49.43 -45.15
C LEU A 229 -3.60 48.10 -45.55
N ALA A 230 -3.22 47.28 -44.57
CA ALA A 230 -2.83 45.90 -44.83
C ALA A 230 -4.03 44.96 -44.57
N PRO A 231 -4.59 44.26 -45.58
CA PRO A 231 -5.61 43.25 -45.33
C PRO A 231 -4.98 42.10 -44.54
N GLN A 232 -5.43 41.91 -43.30
CA GLN A 232 -5.11 40.72 -42.52
C GLN A 232 -5.56 39.50 -43.32
N PRO A 233 -4.72 38.46 -43.54
CA PRO A 233 -5.23 37.20 -44.04
C PRO A 233 -6.25 36.69 -43.03
N ALA A 234 -7.46 36.37 -43.49
CA ALA A 234 -8.53 35.91 -42.61
C ALA A 234 -8.12 34.58 -41.98
N GLN A 235 -7.54 34.64 -40.79
CA GLN A 235 -7.32 33.48 -39.95
C GLN A 235 -8.70 32.95 -39.60
N THR A 236 -9.13 31.93 -40.35
CA THR A 236 -10.33 31.16 -40.04
C THR A 236 -9.99 30.34 -38.81
N ALA A 237 -10.09 30.99 -37.66
CA ALA A 237 -10.07 30.36 -36.36
C ALA A 237 -11.34 29.50 -36.25
N LEU A 238 -11.30 28.34 -36.91
CA LEU A 238 -12.15 27.22 -36.56
C LEU A 238 -12.05 27.08 -35.04
N PRO A 239 -13.15 27.22 -34.28
CA PRO A 239 -13.08 27.02 -32.85
C PRO A 239 -12.55 25.61 -32.64
N ALA A 240 -11.46 25.47 -31.89
CA ALA A 240 -10.95 24.17 -31.51
C ALA A 240 -12.12 23.44 -30.84
N ALA A 241 -12.65 22.42 -31.53
CA ALA A 241 -13.86 21.74 -31.09
C ALA A 241 -13.50 20.94 -29.84
N VAL A 242 -13.71 21.56 -28.67
CA VAL A 242 -13.58 20.90 -27.37
C VAL A 242 -14.78 19.98 -27.21
N THR A 243 -14.82 18.94 -28.05
CA THR A 243 -15.67 17.78 -27.87
C THR A 243 -15.23 17.14 -26.58
N SER A 244 -15.94 17.47 -25.50
CA SER A 244 -15.94 16.66 -24.30
C SER A 244 -16.38 15.26 -24.72
N LEU A 245 -15.42 14.36 -24.88
CA LEU A 245 -15.70 12.93 -24.96
C LEU A 245 -16.56 12.59 -23.74
N PRO A 246 -17.71 11.91 -23.91
CA PRO A 246 -18.57 11.57 -22.79
C PRO A 246 -17.77 10.76 -21.78
N ALA A 247 -18.05 10.96 -20.49
CA ALA A 247 -17.25 10.35 -19.43
C ALA A 247 -17.17 8.83 -19.63
N GLY A 248 -15.96 8.26 -19.73
CA GLY A 248 -15.85 6.80 -19.80
C GLY A 248 -16.03 6.17 -18.42
N ASP A 249 -16.60 4.98 -18.35
CA ASP A 249 -16.84 4.22 -17.11
C ASP A 249 -15.68 4.32 -16.11
N ALA A 250 -15.98 4.76 -14.89
CA ALA A 250 -15.01 4.78 -13.81
C ALA A 250 -14.64 3.34 -13.43
N GLN A 251 -13.35 3.05 -13.32
CA GLN A 251 -12.85 1.70 -13.04
C GLN A 251 -12.04 1.68 -11.74
N ALA A 252 -12.23 0.62 -10.94
CA ALA A 252 -11.43 0.33 -9.75
C ALA A 252 -11.09 -1.16 -9.68
N VAL A 253 -9.84 -1.50 -9.38
CA VAL A 253 -9.39 -2.89 -9.24
C VAL A 253 -9.42 -3.30 -7.78
N CYS A 254 -10.16 -4.36 -7.48
CA CYS A 254 -10.10 -5.08 -6.22
C CYS A 254 -8.93 -6.06 -6.26
N ALA A 255 -8.12 -6.09 -5.20
CA ALA A 255 -7.05 -7.08 -5.02
C ALA A 255 -7.58 -8.53 -5.12
N ALA A 256 -6.69 -9.51 -5.26
CA ALA A 256 -7.05 -10.92 -5.15
C ALA A 256 -7.43 -11.31 -3.70
N THR A 257 -8.04 -12.48 -3.52
CA THR A 257 -8.13 -13.13 -2.20
C THR A 257 -6.71 -13.38 -1.69
N PRO A 258 -6.37 -13.00 -0.44
CA PRO A 258 -5.11 -13.37 0.19
C PRO A 258 -4.85 -14.88 0.11
N GLN A 259 -3.69 -15.25 -0.45
CA GLN A 259 -3.33 -16.64 -0.72
C GLN A 259 -1.88 -16.93 -0.36
N LEU A 260 -1.62 -18.17 0.06
CA LEU A 260 -0.27 -18.64 0.30
C LEU A 260 0.44 -18.84 -1.05
N LEU A 261 1.70 -18.40 -1.14
CA LEU A 261 2.51 -18.62 -2.32
C LEU A 261 2.76 -20.12 -2.50
N LYS A 262 2.35 -20.66 -3.65
CA LYS A 262 2.82 -21.97 -4.08
C LYS A 262 4.31 -21.85 -4.40
N GLY A 263 5.14 -22.68 -3.78
CA GLY A 263 6.55 -22.81 -4.13
C GLY A 263 6.74 -23.26 -5.57
N VAL A 264 7.93 -23.04 -6.13
CA VAL A 264 8.30 -23.68 -7.40
C VAL A 264 8.51 -25.18 -7.18
N ASP A 265 8.19 -26.00 -8.18
CA ASP A 265 8.35 -27.45 -8.10
C ASP A 265 9.79 -27.82 -7.71
N GLY A 266 9.94 -28.43 -6.53
CA GLY A 266 11.24 -28.80 -5.94
C GLY A 266 11.71 -27.93 -4.77
N THR A 267 11.07 -26.78 -4.49
CA THR A 267 11.26 -26.04 -3.22
C THR A 267 9.99 -26.08 -2.40
N ASP A 268 10.10 -26.55 -1.15
CA ASP A 268 8.97 -27.00 -0.32
C ASP A 268 7.80 -25.99 -0.25
N PRO A 269 6.61 -26.31 -0.83
CA PRO A 269 5.40 -25.52 -0.67
C PRO A 269 4.73 -25.79 0.68
N GLN A 270 5.49 -25.63 1.77
CA GLN A 270 5.11 -26.08 3.13
C GLN A 270 3.97 -25.26 3.75
N PHE A 271 3.63 -24.12 3.16
CA PHE A 271 2.44 -23.32 3.45
C PHE A 271 1.17 -24.02 2.93
N ALA A 272 0.74 -25.05 3.65
CA ALA A 272 -0.43 -25.84 3.27
C ALA A 272 -1.72 -25.00 3.24
N ALA A 273 -2.60 -25.28 2.28
CA ALA A 273 -3.96 -24.71 2.22
C ALA A 273 -4.87 -25.29 3.33
N GLY A 274 -4.50 -25.07 4.60
CA GLY A 274 -5.11 -25.69 5.78
C GLY A 274 -6.25 -24.88 6.42
N ALA A 275 -6.49 -23.64 5.97
CA ALA A 275 -7.57 -22.79 6.45
C ALA A 275 -8.93 -23.33 5.98
N LYS A 276 -9.70 -23.92 6.89
CA LYS A 276 -11.04 -24.50 6.61
C LYS A 276 -12.16 -23.48 6.81
N LYS A 277 -11.86 -22.32 7.40
CA LYS A 277 -12.82 -21.28 7.77
C LYS A 277 -12.39 -19.92 7.21
N ILE A 278 -12.35 -19.85 5.89
CA ILE A 278 -12.13 -18.62 5.11
C ILE A 278 -13.48 -17.98 4.77
N SER A 279 -13.53 -16.65 4.83
CA SER A 279 -14.57 -15.81 4.22
C SER A 279 -13.87 -14.71 3.42
N SER A 280 -14.00 -14.70 2.09
CA SER A 280 -13.59 -13.56 1.28
C SER A 280 -14.71 -13.10 0.35
N ASN A 281 -14.87 -11.79 0.30
CA ASN A 281 -15.94 -11.12 -0.42
C ASN A 281 -15.46 -9.75 -0.93
N ILE A 282 -16.17 -9.26 -1.93
CA ILE A 282 -16.10 -7.87 -2.38
C ILE A 282 -17.46 -7.24 -2.08
N ARG A 283 -17.49 -6.23 -1.20
CA ARG A 283 -18.67 -5.39 -1.04
C ARG A 283 -18.61 -4.25 -2.02
N VAL A 284 -19.70 -4.01 -2.75
CA VAL A 284 -19.87 -2.88 -3.65
C VAL A 284 -21.00 -2.00 -3.11
N ALA A 285 -20.85 -0.68 -3.18
CA ALA A 285 -21.93 0.27 -2.92
C ALA A 285 -21.95 1.33 -4.02
N VAL A 286 -23.10 1.52 -4.65
CA VAL A 286 -23.33 2.54 -5.70
C VAL A 286 -24.55 3.39 -5.33
N ILE A 287 -24.49 4.69 -5.62
CA ILE A 287 -25.48 5.68 -5.23
C ILE A 287 -26.00 6.38 -6.49
N SER A 288 -27.31 6.60 -6.54
CA SER A 288 -27.98 7.25 -7.66
C SER A 288 -27.57 8.70 -7.86
N ASP A 289 -27.92 9.25 -9.03
CA ASP A 289 -28.08 10.69 -9.19
C ASP A 289 -29.26 11.26 -8.36
N LEU A 290 -29.51 12.57 -8.48
CA LEU A 290 -30.60 13.26 -7.80
C LEU A 290 -32.01 12.94 -8.36
N GLY A 291 -32.07 12.31 -9.54
CA GLY A 291 -33.26 11.71 -10.12
C GLY A 291 -33.47 10.25 -9.76
N LYS A 292 -32.78 9.76 -8.71
CA LYS A 292 -32.87 8.39 -8.17
C LYS A 292 -32.47 7.29 -9.16
N ARG A 293 -31.83 7.63 -10.28
CA ARG A 293 -31.31 6.65 -11.25
C ARG A 293 -30.01 6.06 -10.72
N ILE A 294 -30.04 4.76 -10.39
CA ILE A 294 -28.85 4.00 -10.02
C ILE A 294 -27.99 3.80 -11.28
N PRO A 295 -26.68 4.11 -11.27
CA PRO A 295 -25.81 3.90 -12.42
C PRO A 295 -25.64 2.40 -12.74
N GLY A 296 -25.37 2.08 -14.00
CA GLY A 296 -24.93 0.73 -14.39
C GLY A 296 -23.60 0.38 -13.71
N ALA A 297 -23.52 -0.82 -13.11
CA ALA A 297 -22.34 -1.28 -12.40
C ALA A 297 -22.10 -2.77 -12.62
N THR A 298 -20.86 -3.15 -12.86
CA THR A 298 -20.46 -4.54 -13.10
C THR A 298 -19.19 -4.92 -12.33
N LEU A 299 -19.04 -6.21 -12.05
CA LEU A 299 -17.83 -6.80 -11.47
C LEU A 299 -17.31 -7.92 -12.38
N SER A 300 -16.17 -7.75 -13.02
CA SER A 300 -15.53 -8.77 -13.86
C SER A 300 -14.21 -9.27 -13.29
N GLU A 301 -13.76 -10.45 -13.73
CA GLU A 301 -12.38 -10.87 -13.51
C GLU A 301 -11.43 -10.02 -14.38
N LEU A 302 -10.26 -9.66 -13.84
CA LEU A 302 -9.23 -8.96 -14.61
C LEU A 302 -8.87 -9.75 -15.88
N GLY A 303 -9.03 -9.12 -17.04
CA GLY A 303 -8.77 -9.72 -18.35
C GLY A 303 -9.92 -10.56 -18.92
N SER A 304 -11.01 -10.77 -18.19
CA SER A 304 -12.22 -11.43 -18.70
C SER A 304 -13.20 -10.44 -19.31
N SER A 305 -13.89 -10.86 -20.37
CA SER A 305 -15.09 -10.20 -20.89
C SER A 305 -16.37 -10.59 -20.14
N GLU A 306 -16.31 -11.61 -19.28
CA GLU A 306 -17.45 -12.01 -18.44
C GLU A 306 -17.57 -11.06 -17.24
N ALA A 307 -18.64 -10.26 -17.25
CA ALA A 307 -18.94 -9.27 -16.21
C ALA A 307 -20.24 -9.63 -15.48
N ASN A 308 -20.19 -9.68 -14.16
CA ASN A 308 -21.37 -9.86 -13.32
C ASN A 308 -22.08 -8.51 -13.16
N GLU A 309 -23.25 -8.36 -13.79
CA GLU A 309 -24.08 -7.16 -13.60
C GLU A 309 -24.55 -7.07 -12.13
N LEU A 310 -24.32 -5.91 -11.51
CA LEU A 310 -24.76 -5.58 -10.16
C LEU A 310 -26.00 -4.67 -10.21
N THR A 311 -26.01 -3.77 -11.19
CA THR A 311 -27.09 -2.84 -11.52
C THR A 311 -27.16 -2.67 -13.03
N LYS A 312 -28.37 -2.69 -13.57
CA LYS A 312 -28.64 -2.60 -15.01
C LYS A 312 -28.03 -1.34 -15.62
N ARG A 313 -27.29 -1.48 -16.73
CA ARG A 313 -26.80 -0.32 -17.50
C ARG A 313 -27.96 0.48 -18.09
N ILE A 314 -27.90 1.81 -17.96
CA ILE A 314 -28.84 2.75 -18.57
C ILE A 314 -28.40 3.02 -20.02
N ALA A 315 -29.31 3.33 -20.94
CA ALA A 315 -28.93 3.72 -22.30
C ALA A 315 -28.16 5.05 -22.28
N GLU A 316 -27.12 5.23 -23.09
CA GLU A 316 -26.19 6.36 -22.93
C GLU A 316 -26.83 7.73 -23.22
N ASP A 317 -27.84 7.77 -24.09
CA ASP A 317 -28.69 8.93 -24.39
C ASP A 317 -29.61 9.31 -23.21
N GLU A 318 -29.97 8.36 -22.36
CA GLU A 318 -30.62 8.62 -21.07
C GLU A 318 -29.59 8.98 -20.00
N ALA A 319 -28.49 8.22 -19.89
CA ALA A 319 -27.47 8.38 -18.84
C ALA A 319 -26.80 9.75 -18.88
N SER A 320 -26.53 10.28 -20.08
CA SER A 320 -25.97 11.63 -20.31
C SER A 320 -26.88 12.77 -19.84
N LYS A 321 -28.20 12.57 -19.70
CA LYS A 321 -29.12 13.59 -19.18
C LYS A 321 -28.81 13.88 -17.71
N SER A 322 -28.60 15.15 -17.36
CA SER A 322 -28.45 15.58 -15.97
C SER A 322 -29.83 15.78 -15.34
N LEU A 323 -30.21 14.92 -14.38
CA LEU A 323 -31.50 14.98 -13.70
C LEU A 323 -31.36 15.43 -12.23
N GLY A 324 -32.07 16.51 -11.88
CA GLY A 324 -32.18 17.02 -10.50
C GLY A 324 -33.34 16.43 -9.68
N ALA A 325 -34.23 15.66 -10.32
CA ALA A 325 -35.42 15.04 -9.73
C ALA A 325 -35.86 13.84 -10.57
N ASP A 326 -36.69 12.97 -9.99
CA ASP A 326 -37.31 11.84 -10.71
C ASP A 326 -38.52 12.29 -11.56
N GLU A 327 -39.17 11.33 -12.23
CA GLU A 327 -40.37 11.56 -13.05
C GLU A 327 -41.56 12.13 -12.25
N GLN A 328 -41.54 12.01 -10.92
CA GLN A 328 -42.55 12.54 -10.00
C GLN A 328 -42.16 13.92 -9.45
N GLY A 329 -41.04 14.50 -9.90
CA GLY A 329 -40.54 15.80 -9.46
C GLY A 329 -39.85 15.77 -8.09
N LEU A 330 -39.50 14.60 -7.56
CA LEU A 330 -38.92 14.43 -6.24
C LEU A 330 -37.39 14.24 -6.31
N THR A 331 -36.64 15.29 -5.96
CA THR A 331 -35.20 15.22 -5.73
C THR A 331 -34.86 14.24 -4.59
N GLY A 332 -33.87 13.38 -4.79
CA GLY A 332 -33.32 12.53 -3.73
C GLY A 332 -32.29 11.54 -4.24
N ARG A 333 -31.61 10.84 -3.34
CA ARG A 333 -30.70 9.74 -3.69
C ARG A 333 -31.12 8.42 -3.03
N VAL A 334 -30.89 7.34 -3.75
CA VAL A 334 -31.02 5.95 -3.30
C VAL A 334 -29.71 5.22 -3.58
N GLY A 335 -29.43 4.18 -2.82
CA GLY A 335 -28.27 3.32 -3.02
C GLY A 335 -28.64 1.94 -3.55
N LYS A 336 -27.62 1.22 -4.00
CA LYS A 336 -27.62 -0.24 -4.13
C LYS A 336 -26.33 -0.77 -3.52
N VAL A 337 -26.46 -1.81 -2.71
CA VAL A 337 -25.33 -2.56 -2.14
C VAL A 337 -25.35 -3.97 -2.73
N ASP A 338 -24.16 -4.50 -3.01
CA ASP A 338 -23.93 -5.92 -3.32
C ASP A 338 -22.80 -6.47 -2.44
N THR A 339 -22.73 -7.79 -2.28
CA THR A 339 -21.61 -8.47 -1.60
C THR A 339 -21.30 -9.78 -2.31
N SER A 340 -20.41 -9.69 -3.31
CA SER A 340 -20.01 -10.81 -4.15
C SER A 340 -19.02 -11.71 -3.42
N ASN A 341 -19.28 -13.03 -3.43
CA ASN A 341 -18.45 -14.07 -2.80
C ASN A 341 -17.81 -14.96 -3.87
N GLY A 342 -16.77 -15.72 -3.53
CA GLY A 342 -16.10 -16.64 -4.48
C GLY A 342 -15.31 -15.94 -5.59
N ARG A 343 -14.96 -14.66 -5.40
CA ARG A 343 -14.21 -13.83 -6.35
C ARG A 343 -12.73 -13.84 -5.99
N ASP A 344 -12.01 -14.94 -6.23
CA ASP A 344 -10.68 -15.13 -5.64
C ASP A 344 -9.51 -14.45 -6.37
N LYS A 345 -9.66 -14.16 -7.66
CA LYS A 345 -8.67 -13.37 -8.42
C LYS A 345 -8.95 -11.86 -8.27
N ALA A 346 -8.04 -11.03 -8.76
CA ALA A 346 -8.30 -9.59 -8.89
C ALA A 346 -9.56 -9.35 -9.76
N GLN A 347 -10.38 -8.38 -9.37
CA GLN A 347 -11.63 -8.04 -10.08
C GLN A 347 -11.63 -6.57 -10.47
N ILE A 348 -12.29 -6.23 -11.58
CA ILE A 348 -12.57 -4.84 -11.98
C ILE A 348 -14.01 -4.52 -11.60
N LEU A 349 -14.21 -3.49 -10.77
CA LEU A 349 -15.47 -2.76 -10.71
C LEU A 349 -15.48 -1.74 -11.85
N ALA A 350 -16.55 -1.73 -12.66
CA ALA A 350 -16.83 -0.66 -13.62
C ALA A 350 -18.15 0.04 -13.26
N LEU A 351 -18.17 1.37 -13.34
CA LEU A 351 -19.32 2.23 -13.02
C LEU A 351 -19.61 3.19 -14.17
N GLN A 352 -20.82 3.11 -14.74
CA GLN A 352 -21.32 4.03 -15.75
C GLN A 352 -21.46 5.45 -15.14
N PRO A 353 -21.09 6.53 -15.85
CA PRO A 353 -21.37 7.92 -15.43
C PRO A 353 -22.87 8.25 -15.47
N LEU A 354 -23.27 9.38 -14.88
CA LEU A 354 -24.62 9.96 -15.02
C LEU A 354 -24.52 11.48 -15.12
N GLY A 355 -25.27 12.08 -16.04
CA GLY A 355 -25.30 13.54 -16.26
C GLY A 355 -23.95 14.13 -16.69
N GLU A 356 -23.16 13.40 -17.48
CA GLU A 356 -21.76 13.67 -17.82
C GLU A 356 -20.79 13.77 -16.60
N LEU A 357 -21.19 13.27 -15.44
CA LEU A 357 -20.39 13.26 -14.22
C LEU A 357 -20.02 11.84 -13.78
N PRO A 358 -18.86 11.66 -13.11
CA PRO A 358 -18.51 10.38 -12.50
C PRO A 358 -19.54 9.98 -11.43
N SER A 359 -20.16 8.82 -11.61
CA SER A 359 -21.14 8.30 -10.67
C SER A 359 -20.56 7.99 -9.30
N TRP A 360 -21.39 8.06 -8.26
CA TRP A 360 -20.97 7.82 -6.89
C TRP A 360 -21.01 6.33 -6.55
N GLY A 361 -19.88 5.74 -6.20
CA GLY A 361 -19.83 4.35 -5.74
C GLY A 361 -18.41 3.81 -5.68
N SER A 362 -18.21 2.71 -4.97
CA SER A 362 -16.91 2.04 -4.91
C SER A 362 -17.06 0.61 -4.39
N ALA A 363 -15.94 -0.10 -4.25
CA ALA A 363 -15.90 -1.43 -3.67
C ALA A 363 -14.75 -1.59 -2.67
N MET A 364 -14.85 -2.60 -1.81
CA MET A 364 -13.73 -3.10 -1.01
C MET A 364 -13.70 -4.63 -1.01
N ARG A 365 -12.52 -5.23 -0.96
CA ARG A 365 -12.36 -6.62 -0.52
C ARG A 365 -12.28 -6.66 1.01
N SER A 366 -12.89 -7.68 1.60
CA SER A 366 -12.48 -8.17 2.92
C SER A 366 -12.18 -9.67 2.89
N PHE A 367 -11.28 -10.11 3.76
CA PHE A 367 -10.85 -11.49 3.93
C PHE A 367 -10.72 -11.79 5.43
N LEU A 368 -11.28 -12.90 5.88
CA LEU A 368 -11.14 -13.41 7.25
C LEU A 368 -10.87 -14.91 7.19
N ALA A 369 -9.73 -15.34 7.71
CA ALA A 369 -9.47 -16.75 8.01
C ALA A 369 -9.39 -16.97 9.52
N LYS A 370 -10.09 -17.99 10.03
CA LYS A 370 -10.12 -18.32 11.47
C LYS A 370 -9.09 -19.39 11.86
N ASP A 371 -8.47 -20.03 10.89
CA ASP A 371 -7.49 -21.10 11.00
C ASP A 371 -6.50 -21.08 9.81
N GLY A 372 -5.43 -21.87 9.87
CA GLY A 372 -4.35 -21.91 8.89
C GLY A 372 -3.34 -20.74 8.99
N ASP A 373 -2.34 -20.75 8.12
CA ASP A 373 -1.18 -19.84 8.20
C ASP A 373 -1.53 -18.36 7.95
N LEU A 374 -2.65 -18.12 7.24
CA LEU A 374 -3.22 -16.78 7.02
C LEU A 374 -4.32 -16.42 8.05
N ALA A 375 -4.37 -17.06 9.23
CA ALA A 375 -5.38 -16.75 10.23
C ALA A 375 -5.26 -15.29 10.73
N GLY A 376 -6.22 -14.46 10.33
CA GLY A 376 -6.24 -13.01 10.49
C GLY A 376 -7.38 -12.38 9.68
N LEU A 377 -7.46 -11.06 9.69
CA LEU A 377 -8.43 -10.24 8.96
C LEU A 377 -7.67 -9.26 8.07
N ALA A 378 -7.89 -9.30 6.77
CA ALA A 378 -7.34 -8.35 5.80
C ALA A 378 -8.46 -7.58 5.08
N ALA A 379 -8.21 -6.33 4.71
CA ALA A 379 -9.15 -5.54 3.93
C ALA A 379 -8.43 -4.52 3.04
N ALA A 380 -9.00 -4.24 1.86
CA ALA A 380 -8.53 -3.15 1.02
C ALA A 380 -9.68 -2.59 0.18
N THR A 381 -9.78 -1.27 0.11
CA THR A 381 -10.65 -0.58 -0.84
C THR A 381 -10.10 -0.76 -2.26
N CYS A 382 -10.99 -0.99 -3.21
CA CYS A 382 -10.62 -1.24 -4.60
C CYS A 382 -10.17 0.08 -5.24
N GLN A 383 -9.02 0.07 -5.94
CA GLN A 383 -8.28 1.28 -6.28
C GLN A 383 -8.41 1.66 -7.75
N ALA A 384 -8.52 2.95 -8.03
CA ALA A 384 -8.52 3.47 -9.40
C ALA A 384 -7.13 3.29 -10.06
N PRO A 385 -7.03 2.94 -11.36
CA PRO A 385 -5.74 2.76 -12.03
C PRO A 385 -4.91 4.05 -12.10
N ALA A 386 -3.63 3.96 -11.72
CA ALA A 386 -2.71 5.08 -11.63
C ALA A 386 -1.30 4.68 -12.09
N SER A 387 -0.48 5.68 -12.47
CA SER A 387 0.91 5.48 -12.91
C SER A 387 1.94 5.49 -11.77
N ASN A 388 1.54 5.82 -10.54
CA ASN A 388 2.45 5.90 -9.39
C ASN A 388 1.79 5.25 -8.16
N TRP A 389 2.51 4.36 -7.49
CA TRP A 389 2.07 3.70 -6.25
C TRP A 389 3.19 3.71 -5.23
N ARG A 390 2.85 3.81 -3.94
CA ARG A 390 3.82 3.90 -2.84
C ARG A 390 3.40 3.01 -1.69
N PHE A 391 4.35 2.34 -1.07
CA PHE A 391 4.11 1.51 0.12
C PHE A 391 5.26 1.70 1.12
N THR A 392 4.97 1.65 2.42
CA THR A 392 5.95 1.86 3.50
C THR A 392 5.74 0.81 4.58
N GLY A 393 6.83 0.30 5.16
CA GLY A 393 6.80 -0.68 6.25
C GLY A 393 6.58 -2.12 5.83
N LEU A 394 6.73 -2.44 4.53
CA LEU A 394 6.63 -3.82 4.04
C LEU A 394 7.68 -4.72 4.71
N GLN A 395 7.32 -5.95 5.06
CA GLN A 395 8.16 -6.82 5.90
C GLN A 395 8.63 -8.09 5.20
N THR A 396 9.94 -8.33 5.29
CA THR A 396 10.64 -9.46 4.64
C THR A 396 11.61 -10.18 5.58
N HIS A 397 11.59 -9.86 6.87
CA HIS A 397 12.30 -10.59 7.93
C HIS A 397 11.82 -12.05 8.00
N THR A 398 12.64 -12.98 8.51
CA THR A 398 12.23 -14.37 8.73
C THR A 398 10.90 -14.44 9.49
N GLY A 399 9.92 -15.15 8.91
CA GLY A 399 8.55 -15.26 9.43
C GLY A 399 7.56 -14.25 8.82
N ALA A 400 8.00 -13.16 8.18
CA ALA A 400 7.15 -12.23 7.44
C ALA A 400 7.34 -12.37 5.93
N THR A 401 6.29 -12.11 5.15
CA THR A 401 6.35 -12.13 3.69
C THR A 401 5.43 -11.07 3.11
N SER A 402 5.99 -10.20 2.27
CA SER A 402 5.26 -9.23 1.44
C SER A 402 5.29 -9.64 -0.03
N VAL A 403 4.11 -9.65 -0.66
CA VAL A 403 3.91 -9.97 -2.08
C VAL A 403 3.27 -8.76 -2.77
N LEU A 404 4.02 -8.12 -3.65
CA LEU A 404 3.54 -7.00 -4.46
C LEU A 404 2.79 -7.54 -5.68
N HIS A 405 1.48 -7.36 -5.70
CA HIS A 405 0.61 -7.68 -6.83
C HIS A 405 0.44 -6.45 -7.71
N LEU A 406 0.87 -6.55 -8.96
CA LEU A 406 0.73 -5.53 -9.99
C LEU A 406 -0.30 -6.01 -11.02
N SER A 407 -1.26 -5.17 -11.40
CA SER A 407 -2.35 -5.54 -12.32
C SER A 407 -2.61 -4.43 -13.34
N ASN A 408 -2.69 -4.78 -14.62
CA ASN A 408 -3.00 -3.85 -15.71
C ASN A 408 -4.44 -4.07 -16.21
N PRO A 409 -5.43 -3.28 -15.77
CA PRO A 409 -6.81 -3.38 -16.25
C PRO A 409 -7.06 -2.66 -17.58
N THR A 410 -6.06 -1.96 -18.13
CA THR A 410 -6.20 -1.17 -19.36
C THR A 410 -5.97 -2.01 -20.61
N HIS A 411 -6.39 -1.49 -21.78
CA HIS A 411 -6.16 -2.11 -23.09
C HIS A 411 -4.73 -1.87 -23.64
N THR A 412 -3.87 -1.18 -22.89
CA THR A 412 -2.51 -0.80 -23.30
C THR A 412 -1.48 -1.49 -22.42
N THR A 413 -0.43 -2.07 -23.00
CA THR A 413 0.69 -2.63 -22.23
C THR A 413 1.30 -1.59 -21.29
N ALA A 414 1.57 -1.98 -20.05
CA ALA A 414 2.30 -1.17 -19.09
C ALA A 414 3.73 -1.71 -18.92
N GLN A 415 4.71 -0.82 -18.94
CA GLN A 415 6.07 -1.08 -18.49
C GLN A 415 6.17 -0.53 -17.07
N VAL A 416 6.60 -1.35 -16.11
CA VAL A 416 6.59 -1.01 -14.68
C VAL A 416 7.99 -1.08 -14.11
N SER A 417 8.38 -0.05 -13.38
CA SER A 417 9.62 0.04 -12.61
C SER A 417 9.27 -0.01 -11.12
N VAL A 418 10.00 -0.81 -10.34
CA VAL A 418 9.83 -0.90 -8.87
C VAL A 418 11.14 -0.58 -8.18
N ASP A 419 11.16 0.49 -7.39
CA ASP A 419 12.29 0.92 -6.57
C ASP A 419 12.02 0.55 -5.10
N LEU A 420 13.00 -0.09 -4.45
CA LEU A 420 12.89 -0.57 -3.07
C LEU A 420 13.93 0.11 -2.18
N ARG A 421 13.54 0.47 -0.94
CA ARG A 421 14.44 1.02 0.08
C ARG A 421 14.35 0.23 1.37
N GLY A 422 15.49 -0.01 2.00
CA GLY A 422 15.62 -0.62 3.33
C GLY A 422 16.06 0.41 4.40
N PRO A 423 16.47 -0.04 5.59
CA PRO A 423 17.02 0.85 6.62
C PRO A 423 18.39 1.46 6.25
N GLU A 424 19.15 0.80 5.37
CA GLU A 424 20.49 1.23 4.94
C GLU A 424 20.51 2.05 3.64
N GLY A 425 19.34 2.33 3.05
CA GLY A 425 19.21 3.07 1.78
C GLY A 425 18.49 2.29 0.67
N MET A 426 18.72 2.68 -0.58
CA MET A 426 18.24 1.99 -1.78
C MET A 426 18.73 0.53 -1.84
N ILE A 427 17.87 -0.35 -2.33
CA ILE A 427 18.15 -1.76 -2.61
C ILE A 427 18.32 -1.91 -4.14
N ASP A 428 19.21 -2.79 -4.62
CA ASP A 428 19.34 -3.05 -6.05
C ASP A 428 18.07 -3.71 -6.60
N THR A 429 17.37 -2.98 -7.47
CA THR A 429 16.16 -3.42 -8.17
C THR A 429 16.36 -3.50 -9.68
N SER A 430 17.59 -3.63 -10.19
CA SER A 430 17.91 -3.62 -11.63
C SER A 430 17.05 -4.59 -12.46
N THR A 431 16.62 -5.72 -11.88
CA THR A 431 15.75 -6.73 -12.52
C THR A 431 14.25 -6.38 -12.48
N LEU A 432 13.84 -5.37 -11.70
CA LEU A 432 12.46 -4.89 -11.56
C LEU A 432 12.19 -3.58 -12.32
N GLN A 433 13.17 -3.02 -13.03
CA GLN A 433 13.04 -1.74 -13.72
C GLN A 433 12.18 -1.80 -15.01
N ASN A 434 11.95 -2.99 -15.57
CA ASN A 434 11.24 -3.19 -16.84
C ASN A 434 10.22 -4.35 -16.77
N VAL A 435 9.40 -4.42 -15.71
CA VAL A 435 8.35 -5.43 -15.55
C VAL A 435 7.20 -5.15 -16.53
N VAL A 436 7.06 -5.97 -17.56
CA VAL A 436 6.00 -5.81 -18.59
C VAL A 436 4.69 -6.48 -18.16
N LEU A 437 3.61 -5.70 -18.16
CA LEU A 437 2.23 -6.15 -17.94
C LEU A 437 1.40 -5.95 -19.22
N ALA A 438 1.03 -7.05 -19.86
CA ALA A 438 0.10 -7.03 -20.99
C ALA A 438 -1.32 -6.59 -20.53
N PRO A 439 -2.17 -6.10 -21.44
CA PRO A 439 -3.57 -5.78 -21.15
C PRO A 439 -4.30 -6.92 -20.44
N GLY A 440 -5.03 -6.60 -19.36
CA GLY A 440 -5.80 -7.58 -18.59
C GLY A 440 -4.97 -8.60 -17.80
N THR A 441 -3.69 -8.34 -17.52
CA THR A 441 -2.81 -9.28 -16.79
C THR A 441 -2.33 -8.78 -15.43
N SER A 442 -2.00 -9.73 -14.54
CA SER A 442 -1.29 -9.48 -13.28
C SER A 442 0.09 -10.12 -13.24
N ARG A 443 0.96 -9.58 -12.38
CA ARG A 443 2.16 -10.24 -11.86
C ARG A 443 2.18 -10.15 -10.33
N ALA A 444 2.81 -11.12 -9.69
CA ALA A 444 3.10 -11.11 -8.26
C ALA A 444 4.61 -11.15 -8.05
N LEU A 445 5.14 -10.27 -7.21
CA LEU A 445 6.57 -10.14 -6.92
C LEU A 445 6.80 -10.39 -5.43
N VAL A 446 7.57 -11.43 -5.10
CA VAL A 446 7.88 -11.81 -3.72
C VAL A 446 9.04 -10.93 -3.23
N LEU A 447 8.73 -9.90 -2.43
CA LEU A 447 9.71 -8.84 -2.14
C LEU A 447 10.92 -9.34 -1.35
N GLY A 448 10.77 -10.41 -0.57
CA GLY A 448 11.89 -11.07 0.12
C GLY A 448 12.95 -11.68 -0.80
N GLY A 449 12.68 -11.84 -2.10
CA GLY A 449 13.70 -12.24 -3.08
C GLY A 449 14.72 -11.12 -3.41
N TYR A 450 14.34 -9.86 -3.18
CA TYR A 450 15.12 -8.67 -3.51
C TYR A 450 15.58 -7.93 -2.25
N ALA A 451 14.64 -7.70 -1.33
CA ALA A 451 14.85 -7.03 -0.06
C ALA A 451 14.94 -8.08 1.07
N GLN A 452 16.09 -8.73 1.24
CA GLN A 452 16.23 -9.88 2.16
C GLN A 452 16.28 -9.47 3.64
N ASN A 453 15.49 -10.14 4.46
CA ASN A 453 15.50 -10.10 5.93
C ASN A 453 15.31 -8.69 6.56
N LEU A 454 14.41 -7.86 6.01
CA LEU A 454 14.20 -6.50 6.49
C LEU A 454 12.90 -6.33 7.30
N ASP A 455 12.99 -5.57 8.39
CA ASP A 455 11.86 -5.21 9.26
C ASP A 455 11.00 -4.06 8.72
N SER A 456 11.53 -3.32 7.75
CA SER A 456 10.88 -2.20 7.08
C SER A 456 11.46 -2.02 5.69
N VAL A 457 10.60 -2.10 4.69
CA VAL A 457 10.88 -1.83 3.28
C VAL A 457 9.86 -0.80 2.78
N SER A 458 10.30 0.15 1.97
CA SER A 458 9.39 0.97 1.16
C SER A 458 9.53 0.62 -0.32
N ALA A 459 8.46 0.84 -1.07
CA ALA A 459 8.40 0.59 -2.50
C ALA A 459 7.77 1.80 -3.21
N ASP A 460 8.50 2.41 -4.16
CA ASP A 460 7.93 3.26 -5.21
C ASP A 460 7.70 2.38 -6.45
N ILE A 461 6.52 2.47 -7.05
CA ILE A 461 6.19 1.79 -8.30
C ILE A 461 5.74 2.84 -9.32
N THR A 462 6.40 2.87 -10.48
CA THR A 462 6.06 3.77 -11.60
C THR A 462 5.64 2.95 -12.82
N SER A 463 4.60 3.37 -13.56
CA SER A 463 4.21 2.74 -14.84
C SER A 463 4.16 3.70 -16.02
N LEU A 464 4.71 3.25 -17.15
CA LEU A 464 4.69 3.91 -18.46
C LEU A 464 3.79 3.13 -19.43
N GLY A 465 3.00 3.83 -20.25
CA GLY A 465 1.97 3.23 -21.10
C GLY A 465 0.66 3.08 -20.33
N GLY A 466 0.24 1.85 -20.06
CA GLY A 466 -0.95 1.58 -19.24
C GLY A 466 -0.83 2.11 -17.79
N LYS A 467 -1.91 2.71 -17.28
CA LYS A 467 -2.09 2.92 -15.83
C LYS A 467 -2.30 1.55 -15.18
N ILE A 468 -1.65 1.28 -14.06
CA ILE A 468 -1.75 -0.02 -13.36
C ILE A 468 -2.52 0.13 -12.05
N THR A 469 -2.74 -0.98 -11.36
CA THR A 469 -3.02 -0.99 -9.92
C THR A 469 -1.99 -1.83 -9.20
N ALA A 470 -1.61 -1.40 -8.00
CA ALA A 470 -0.70 -2.13 -7.12
C ALA A 470 -1.37 -2.38 -5.76
N SER A 471 -1.11 -3.54 -5.18
CA SER A 471 -1.53 -3.90 -3.83
C SER A 471 -0.51 -4.86 -3.23
N VAL A 472 -0.25 -4.77 -1.93
CA VAL A 472 0.68 -5.68 -1.26
C VAL A 472 -0.08 -6.58 -0.30
N GLN A 473 -0.06 -7.88 -0.56
CA GLN A 473 -0.44 -8.86 0.45
C GLN A 473 0.74 -9.01 1.41
N GLN A 474 0.52 -8.84 2.71
CA GLN A 474 1.51 -9.16 3.73
C GLN A 474 0.96 -10.23 4.67
N ALA A 475 1.79 -11.21 5.01
CA ALA A 475 1.46 -12.25 5.98
C ALA A 475 2.63 -12.45 6.96
N ALA A 476 2.32 -12.86 8.18
CA ALA A 476 3.32 -13.11 9.22
C ALA A 476 3.02 -14.40 10.01
N LEU A 477 4.07 -15.14 10.32
CA LEU A 477 4.12 -16.29 11.23
C LEU A 477 5.19 -16.08 12.30
N ARG A 478 4.95 -16.64 13.48
CA ARG A 478 5.90 -16.73 14.60
C ARG A 478 6.12 -18.20 14.92
N GLY A 479 7.11 -18.81 14.25
CA GLY A 479 7.21 -20.27 14.15
C GLY A 479 6.00 -20.81 13.40
N LEU A 480 5.26 -21.74 14.02
CA LEU A 480 4.01 -22.30 13.48
C LEU A 480 2.75 -21.57 13.99
N THR A 481 2.89 -20.41 14.63
CA THR A 481 1.75 -19.61 15.12
C THR A 481 1.49 -18.45 14.17
N PRO A 482 0.29 -18.32 13.57
CA PRO A 482 -0.03 -17.17 12.74
C PRO A 482 0.10 -15.86 13.51
N ALA A 483 0.60 -14.82 12.85
CA ALA A 483 0.81 -13.50 13.43
C ALA A 483 0.09 -12.37 12.66
N GLY A 484 -0.58 -12.70 11.55
CA GLY A 484 -1.55 -11.85 10.86
C GLY A 484 -1.48 -11.95 9.33
N VAL A 485 -2.50 -11.39 8.67
CA VAL A 485 -2.52 -11.18 7.22
C VAL A 485 -3.21 -9.86 6.90
N ASP A 486 -2.66 -9.08 5.97
CA ASP A 486 -3.21 -7.79 5.56
C ASP A 486 -3.06 -7.54 4.05
N LEU A 487 -3.87 -6.62 3.53
CA LEU A 487 -3.81 -6.08 2.17
C LEU A 487 -3.37 -4.62 2.27
N VAL A 488 -2.07 -4.41 2.47
CA VAL A 488 -1.47 -3.11 2.75
C VAL A 488 -1.84 -2.12 1.64
N ALA A 489 -2.54 -1.05 2.03
CA ALA A 489 -2.95 0.01 1.13
C ALA A 489 -1.77 0.86 0.67
N ALA A 490 -1.93 1.52 -0.48
CA ALA A 490 -0.93 2.47 -0.95
C ALA A 490 -0.93 3.75 -0.08
N ASN A 491 0.27 4.29 0.13
CA ASN A 491 0.49 5.59 0.72
C ASN A 491 0.04 6.73 -0.20
N ALA A 492 -0.38 7.83 0.42
CA ALA A 492 -0.39 9.13 -0.23
C ALA A 492 1.00 9.50 -0.80
N SER A 493 1.03 10.44 -1.74
CA SER A 493 2.29 10.94 -2.31
C SER A 493 3.26 11.44 -1.23
N ALA A 494 4.55 11.19 -1.45
CA ALA A 494 5.62 11.63 -0.55
C ALA A 494 5.58 13.16 -0.35
N SER A 495 5.62 13.61 0.89
CA SER A 495 5.49 15.03 1.23
C SER A 495 6.08 15.35 2.62
N ASN A 496 6.17 16.64 2.93
CA ASN A 496 6.56 17.15 4.24
C ASN A 496 5.49 16.93 5.35
N THR A 497 4.30 16.42 5.01
CA THR A 497 3.23 16.17 5.98
C THR A 497 2.41 14.94 5.59
N GLN A 498 2.55 13.87 6.35
CA GLN A 498 1.84 12.61 6.15
C GLN A 498 0.83 12.39 7.27
N VAL A 499 -0.41 12.03 6.95
CA VAL A 499 -1.50 11.87 7.93
C VAL A 499 -2.08 10.46 7.84
N ILE A 500 -2.00 9.72 8.95
CA ILE A 500 -2.37 8.31 9.08
C ILE A 500 -3.57 8.21 10.04
N PRO A 501 -4.82 8.24 9.54
CA PRO A 501 -6.02 8.11 10.35
C PRO A 501 -6.26 6.66 10.77
N GLY A 502 -6.88 6.44 11.93
CA GLY A 502 -7.30 5.09 12.36
C GLY A 502 -6.17 4.20 12.86
N VAL A 503 -5.28 4.76 13.68
CA VAL A 503 -4.27 4.01 14.43
C VAL A 503 -4.88 3.52 15.76
N TRP A 504 -5.24 2.24 15.80
CA TRP A 504 -5.70 1.57 17.03
C TRP A 504 -4.52 1.04 17.85
N ILE A 505 -4.53 1.34 19.14
CA ILE A 505 -3.56 0.85 20.11
C ILE A 505 -4.27 -0.04 21.12
N GLY A 506 -3.86 -1.31 21.18
CA GLY A 506 -4.39 -2.30 22.12
C GLY A 506 -4.02 -2.04 23.58
N ASN A 507 -4.67 -2.76 24.50
CA ASN A 507 -4.38 -2.63 25.93
C ASN A 507 -2.93 -3.03 26.26
N LYS A 508 -2.36 -2.34 27.25
CA LYS A 508 -0.95 -2.49 27.61
C LYS A 508 -0.61 -3.90 28.11
N ASN A 509 -1.49 -4.54 28.89
CA ASN A 509 -1.24 -5.85 29.47
C ASN A 509 -1.05 -6.94 28.40
N ASP A 510 -1.83 -6.89 27.32
CA ASP A 510 -1.75 -7.86 26.22
C ASP A 510 -0.55 -7.61 25.30
N ARG A 511 -0.26 -6.34 24.99
CA ARG A 511 1.00 -5.94 24.32
C ARG A 511 2.23 -6.33 25.14
N ASP A 512 2.18 -6.19 26.47
CA ASP A 512 3.24 -6.61 27.39
C ASP A 512 3.39 -8.14 27.49
N LYS A 513 2.39 -8.95 27.07
CA LYS A 513 2.53 -10.41 26.93
C LYS A 513 3.13 -10.78 25.58
N LEU A 514 2.63 -10.18 24.49
CA LEU A 514 3.11 -10.43 23.13
C LEU A 514 4.58 -10.01 22.98
N SER A 515 4.94 -8.79 23.40
CA SER A 515 6.30 -8.25 23.32
C SER A 515 7.36 -9.00 24.14
N LYS A 516 6.96 -9.76 25.16
CA LYS A 516 7.84 -10.68 25.91
C LYS A 516 8.16 -11.97 25.15
N ALA A 517 7.26 -12.40 24.26
CA ALA A 517 7.49 -13.58 23.41
C ALA A 517 8.18 -13.21 22.09
N ASP A 518 7.83 -12.06 21.50
CA ASP A 518 8.54 -11.46 20.37
C ASP A 518 8.47 -9.93 20.45
N LYS A 519 9.63 -9.28 20.58
CA LYS A 519 9.76 -7.82 20.71
C LYS A 519 9.20 -7.05 19.51
N LYS A 520 9.02 -7.70 18.36
CA LYS A 520 8.42 -7.11 17.15
C LYS A 520 6.89 -7.04 17.20
N LEU A 521 6.23 -7.64 18.20
CA LEU A 521 4.77 -7.60 18.38
C LEU A 521 4.34 -6.38 19.21
N VAL A 522 4.66 -5.19 18.71
CA VAL A 522 4.25 -3.89 19.26
C VAL A 522 3.80 -2.96 18.14
N PRO A 523 2.95 -1.94 18.40
CA PRO A 523 2.62 -0.92 17.40
C PRO A 523 3.86 -0.11 16.97
N GLN A 524 4.02 0.09 15.67
CA GLN A 524 5.22 0.70 15.07
C GLN A 524 4.84 1.70 13.97
N LEU A 525 5.36 2.91 14.04
CA LEU A 525 5.36 3.87 12.92
C LEU A 525 6.59 3.57 12.04
N HIS A 526 6.36 3.48 10.73
CA HIS A 526 7.39 3.35 9.70
C HIS A 526 7.42 4.62 8.86
N VAL A 527 8.61 5.15 8.58
CA VAL A 527 8.81 6.35 7.75
C VAL A 527 9.85 6.03 6.69
N SER A 528 9.65 6.48 5.44
CA SER A 528 10.66 6.41 4.37
C SER A 528 10.99 7.80 3.88
N ALA A 529 12.27 8.13 3.76
CA ALA A 529 12.70 9.20 2.85
C ALA A 529 12.54 8.72 1.41
N THR A 530 12.22 9.64 0.50
CA THR A 530 12.21 9.39 -0.96
C THR A 530 13.22 10.27 -1.69
N GLY A 531 14.33 10.61 -1.04
CA GLY A 531 15.35 11.48 -1.62
C GLY A 531 16.69 11.47 -0.89
N ALA A 532 17.71 11.87 -1.65
CA ALA A 532 19.13 11.62 -1.38
C ALA A 532 19.77 12.47 -0.25
N GLN A 533 18.97 13.03 0.65
CA GLN A 533 19.41 13.79 1.84
C GLN A 533 18.83 13.25 3.14
N GLY A 534 17.85 12.34 3.09
CA GLY A 534 17.07 11.92 4.25
C GLY A 534 16.02 12.97 4.63
N ALA A 535 15.46 12.84 5.83
CA ALA A 535 14.57 13.83 6.43
C ALA A 535 14.67 13.82 7.96
N GLY A 536 14.73 14.99 8.58
CA GLY A 536 14.40 15.19 9.99
C GLY A 536 12.88 15.36 10.14
N PHE A 537 12.28 14.79 11.19
CA PHE A 537 10.83 14.85 11.38
C PHE A 537 10.38 14.90 12.84
N LYS A 538 9.09 15.22 13.00
CA LYS A 538 8.33 15.18 14.26
C LYS A 538 7.09 14.33 14.05
N VAL A 539 6.57 13.79 15.15
CA VAL A 539 5.37 12.95 15.16
C VAL A 539 4.38 13.52 16.16
N LYS A 540 3.16 13.80 15.71
CA LYS A 540 2.03 14.20 16.56
C LYS A 540 1.02 13.06 16.62
N ILE A 541 0.46 12.82 17.79
CA ILE A 541 -0.54 11.78 18.04
C ILE A 541 -1.85 12.48 18.36
N LEU A 542 -2.80 12.50 17.43
CA LEU A 542 -4.10 13.14 17.64
C LEU A 542 -5.07 12.14 18.26
N GLY A 543 -5.72 12.51 19.36
CA GLY A 543 -6.81 11.76 20.00
C GLY A 543 -8.13 12.52 19.97
N ALA A 544 -9.14 12.00 20.69
CA ALA A 544 -10.45 12.65 20.78
C ALA A 544 -10.39 14.03 21.46
N ASP A 545 -9.57 14.16 22.50
CA ASP A 545 -9.50 15.37 23.33
C ASP A 545 -8.47 16.39 22.85
N GLY A 546 -7.48 15.99 22.04
CA GLY A 546 -6.42 16.86 21.52
C GLY A 546 -5.17 16.08 21.06
N GLU A 547 -4.06 16.79 20.89
CA GLU A 547 -2.74 16.18 20.70
C GLU A 547 -2.28 15.51 22.01
N VAL A 548 -1.92 14.24 21.93
CA VAL A 548 -1.49 13.39 23.04
C VAL A 548 0.02 13.41 23.14
N ALA A 549 0.54 13.88 24.27
CA ALA A 549 1.98 13.87 24.54
C ALA A 549 2.52 12.43 24.62
N ALA A 550 3.49 12.11 23.78
CA ALA A 550 4.14 10.81 23.74
C ALA A 550 5.66 10.98 23.63
N ASP A 551 6.44 10.30 24.48
CA ASP A 551 7.88 10.20 24.28
C ASP A 551 8.17 9.15 23.20
N LEU A 552 8.44 9.65 22.00
CA LEU A 552 8.81 8.87 20.83
C LEU A 552 10.32 8.98 20.53
N GLY A 553 11.08 9.67 21.38
CA GLY A 553 12.47 10.06 21.15
C GLY A 553 12.62 11.50 20.62
N SER A 554 13.80 12.08 20.84
CA SER A 554 14.16 13.42 20.33
C SER A 554 15.01 13.34 19.07
N ASN A 555 14.90 14.35 18.20
CA ASN A 555 15.64 14.45 16.92
C ASN A 555 15.41 13.24 15.99
N LEU A 556 14.14 12.88 15.78
CA LEU A 556 13.76 11.79 14.87
C LEU A 556 14.18 12.13 13.44
N ALA A 557 14.76 11.15 12.76
CA ALA A 557 15.24 11.28 11.40
C ALA A 557 15.16 9.95 10.65
N VAL A 558 15.24 10.03 9.32
CA VAL A 558 15.38 8.91 8.40
C VAL A 558 16.50 9.24 7.41
N SER A 559 17.39 8.27 7.16
CA SER A 559 18.57 8.46 6.31
C SER A 559 18.22 8.66 4.83
N SER A 560 19.20 9.10 4.04
CA SER A 560 19.13 9.22 2.57
C SER A 560 18.55 7.97 1.93
N ASP A 561 17.41 8.13 1.23
CA ASP A 561 16.66 7.04 0.57
C ASP A 561 16.52 5.77 1.43
N ALA A 562 16.30 5.92 2.73
CA ALA A 562 16.14 4.82 3.68
C ALA A 562 14.75 4.81 4.33
N THR A 563 14.49 3.78 5.15
CA THR A 563 13.36 3.73 6.08
C THR A 563 13.80 3.72 7.54
N SER A 564 12.96 4.22 8.45
CA SER A 564 13.16 4.13 9.90
C SER A 564 11.88 3.66 10.61
N ILE A 565 12.04 3.09 11.81
CA ILE A 565 10.96 2.53 12.62
C ILE A 565 10.96 3.22 13.99
N ILE A 566 9.78 3.70 14.40
CA ILE A 566 9.54 4.38 15.67
C ILE A 566 8.52 3.57 16.46
N SER A 567 8.88 3.20 17.69
CA SER A 567 7.99 2.41 18.56
C SER A 567 6.86 3.29 19.08
N LEU A 568 5.61 2.93 18.78
CA LEU A 568 4.43 3.54 19.38
C LEU A 568 4.02 2.80 20.67
N ASN A 569 4.87 1.92 21.20
CA ASN A 569 4.54 1.11 22.38
C ASN A 569 4.50 1.90 23.71
N GLY A 570 4.85 3.19 23.69
CA GLY A 570 4.62 4.11 24.81
C GLY A 570 3.15 4.55 24.95
N LEU A 571 2.33 4.39 23.91
CA LEU A 571 0.94 4.85 23.92
C LEU A 571 0.01 3.96 24.76
N ASP A 572 -0.95 4.62 25.40
CA ASP A 572 -2.11 4.01 26.07
C ASP A 572 -3.10 3.39 25.08
N ALA A 573 -4.09 2.67 25.62
CA ALA A 573 -5.11 2.01 24.82
C ALA A 573 -6.11 3.03 24.23
N GLY A 574 -6.29 3.03 22.92
CA GLY A 574 -7.14 4.02 22.26
C GLY A 574 -7.21 3.89 20.74
N ALA A 575 -7.83 4.88 20.10
CA ALA A 575 -7.81 5.10 18.67
C ALA A 575 -7.33 6.54 18.42
N TYR A 576 -6.37 6.67 17.51
CA TYR A 576 -5.64 7.91 17.26
C TYR A 576 -5.48 8.14 15.76
N SER A 577 -5.01 9.33 15.39
CA SER A 577 -4.47 9.62 14.07
C SER A 577 -3.04 10.14 14.20
N VAL A 578 -2.11 9.62 13.41
CA VAL A 578 -0.69 10.00 13.49
C VAL A 578 -0.35 10.98 12.38
N VAL A 579 0.29 12.09 12.73
CA VAL A 579 0.81 13.07 11.76
C VAL A 579 2.33 13.09 11.83
N VAL A 580 2.98 12.91 10.69
CA VAL A 580 4.44 13.05 10.55
C VAL A 580 4.73 14.36 9.82
N GLU A 581 5.43 15.28 10.48
CA GLU A 581 5.86 16.57 9.93
C GLU A 581 7.38 16.53 9.68
N ALA A 582 7.81 16.63 8.42
CA ALA A 582 9.20 16.42 8.00
C ALA A 582 9.78 17.63 7.25
N ASP A 583 11.10 17.81 7.30
CA ASP A 583 11.82 18.86 6.57
C ASP A 583 12.04 18.55 5.07
N ALA A 584 11.99 17.27 4.69
CA ALA A 584 12.00 16.78 3.32
C ALA A 584 10.84 15.78 3.05
N PRO A 585 10.52 15.45 1.79
CA PRO A 585 9.44 14.53 1.46
C PRO A 585 9.65 13.11 2.00
N VAL A 586 8.64 12.62 2.71
CA VAL A 586 8.57 11.25 3.26
C VAL A 586 7.24 10.58 2.93
N THR A 587 7.21 9.24 2.97
CA THR A 587 5.98 8.43 3.13
C THR A 587 5.99 7.77 4.51
N SER A 588 4.81 7.45 5.06
CA SER A 588 4.73 6.78 6.37
C SER A 588 3.49 5.91 6.58
N SER A 589 3.62 4.87 7.38
CA SER A 589 2.54 3.94 7.74
C SER A 589 2.66 3.50 9.20
N VAL A 590 1.56 3.05 9.82
CA VAL A 590 1.59 2.47 11.17
C VAL A 590 1.13 1.02 11.13
N ARG A 591 2.00 0.14 11.62
CA ARG A 591 1.70 -1.23 11.98
C ARG A 591 0.96 -1.25 13.32
N MET A 592 -0.22 -1.86 13.34
CA MET A 592 -0.98 -2.16 14.54
C MET A 592 -0.87 -3.67 14.85
N VAL A 593 -1.03 -4.05 16.12
CA VAL A 593 -0.91 -5.45 16.58
C VAL A 593 -2.05 -5.78 17.53
N ARG A 594 -2.73 -6.92 17.32
CA ARG A 594 -3.87 -7.38 18.12
C ARG A 594 -3.71 -8.84 18.55
N GLY A 595 -4.34 -9.20 19.68
CA GLY A 595 -4.21 -10.51 20.33
C GLY A 595 -3.70 -10.39 21.78
N ALA A 596 -3.89 -11.44 22.58
CA ALA A 596 -3.68 -11.41 24.03
C ALA A 596 -2.83 -12.56 24.62
N ASP A 597 -2.67 -13.67 23.89
CA ASP A 597 -1.89 -14.84 24.32
C ASP A 597 -0.80 -15.16 23.28
N PRO A 598 0.49 -15.10 23.63
CA PRO A 598 1.58 -15.45 22.71
C PRO A 598 1.62 -16.94 22.33
N LYS A 599 0.77 -17.82 22.89
CA LYS A 599 0.57 -19.20 22.41
C LYS A 599 -0.53 -19.33 21.36
N GLN A 600 -1.25 -18.25 21.06
CA GLN A 600 -2.32 -18.17 20.07
C GLN A 600 -1.94 -17.20 18.95
N SER A 601 -2.74 -17.14 17.87
CA SER A 601 -2.46 -16.17 16.81
C SER A 601 -2.74 -14.74 17.26
N SER A 602 -1.79 -13.86 16.94
CA SER A 602 -2.00 -12.42 16.84
C SER A 602 -2.40 -12.05 15.41
N ASP A 603 -2.79 -10.81 15.20
CA ASP A 603 -3.05 -10.24 13.88
C ASP A 603 -2.40 -8.84 13.76
N THR A 604 -2.14 -8.39 12.54
CA THR A 604 -1.52 -7.08 12.28
C THR A 604 -2.10 -6.40 11.07
N ALA A 605 -2.42 -5.11 11.19
CA ALA A 605 -2.91 -4.28 10.08
C ALA A 605 -2.08 -3.01 9.92
N TRP A 606 -2.09 -2.47 8.71
CA TRP A 606 -1.31 -1.32 8.29
C TRP A 606 -2.18 -0.12 7.95
N ALA A 607 -2.16 0.89 8.82
CA ALA A 607 -2.70 2.20 8.49
C ALA A 607 -1.70 2.95 7.60
N ALA A 608 -2.06 3.21 6.35
CA ALA A 608 -1.25 4.00 5.43
C ALA A 608 -1.51 5.50 5.59
N SER A 609 -0.56 6.34 5.19
CA SER A 609 -0.81 7.77 5.04
C SER A 609 -1.86 8.02 3.94
N THR A 610 -2.79 8.93 4.20
CA THR A 610 -3.95 9.20 3.34
C THR A 610 -3.91 10.62 2.79
N MET A 611 -4.62 10.83 1.67
CA MET A 611 -5.00 12.17 1.22
C MET A 611 -6.25 12.65 1.99
N PRO A 612 -6.50 13.97 2.09
CA PRO A 612 -7.75 14.46 2.64
C PRO A 612 -8.93 14.07 1.74
N LEU A 613 -10.13 14.07 2.31
CA LEU A 613 -11.40 13.79 1.62
C LEU A 613 -11.59 14.77 0.45
N ALA A 614 -11.84 14.22 -0.73
CA ALA A 614 -11.99 14.95 -1.99
C ALA A 614 -13.46 14.93 -2.45
N GLY A 615 -14.21 15.98 -2.09
CA GLY A 615 -15.61 16.15 -2.50
C GLY A 615 -16.55 15.17 -1.77
N THR A 616 -17.21 14.29 -2.52
CA THR A 616 -18.09 13.24 -1.98
C THR A 616 -17.56 11.86 -2.35
N GLN A 617 -17.35 11.00 -1.36
CA GLN A 617 -16.78 9.67 -1.53
C GLN A 617 -17.64 8.61 -0.82
N VAL A 618 -17.85 7.47 -1.48
CA VAL A 618 -18.62 6.33 -0.94
C VAL A 618 -17.64 5.30 -0.40
N ALA A 619 -17.78 4.93 0.87
CA ALA A 619 -16.97 3.94 1.57
C ALA A 619 -17.83 2.72 2.00
N PRO A 620 -17.76 1.59 1.28
CA PRO A 620 -18.27 0.30 1.73
C PRO A 620 -17.67 -0.08 3.09
N ILE A 621 -18.49 -0.59 3.99
CA ILE A 621 -18.08 -1.13 5.28
C ILE A 621 -17.66 -2.60 5.07
N SER A 622 -16.67 -3.09 5.81
CA SER A 622 -16.25 -4.50 5.70
C SER A 622 -17.42 -5.47 5.89
N ALA A 623 -17.51 -6.50 5.04
CA ALA A 623 -18.45 -7.60 5.23
C ALA A 623 -17.90 -8.70 6.17
N ASN A 624 -16.62 -8.60 6.58
CA ASN A 624 -16.03 -9.39 7.66
C ASN A 624 -15.68 -8.49 8.86
N GLY A 625 -16.13 -8.87 10.05
CA GLY A 625 -15.94 -8.07 11.27
C GLY A 625 -16.84 -6.84 11.32
N THR A 626 -16.44 -5.84 12.10
CA THR A 626 -17.19 -4.58 12.29
C THR A 626 -16.31 -3.38 11.94
N GLY A 627 -16.78 -2.54 11.01
CA GLY A 627 -16.09 -1.31 10.63
C GLY A 627 -16.46 -0.10 11.51
N GLU A 628 -15.47 0.74 11.80
CA GLU A 628 -15.58 2.06 12.42
C GLU A 628 -14.64 3.03 11.69
N PHE A 629 -15.04 4.28 11.48
CA PHE A 629 -14.26 5.26 10.72
C PHE A 629 -13.56 6.24 11.66
N SER A 630 -12.23 6.31 11.59
CA SER A 630 -11.46 7.37 12.23
C SER A 630 -11.39 8.58 11.30
N ILE A 631 -11.67 9.77 11.83
CA ILE A 631 -11.69 11.05 11.11
C ILE A 631 -10.74 12.00 11.82
N ALA A 632 -9.74 12.53 11.13
CA ALA A 632 -8.72 13.44 11.66
C ALA A 632 -8.81 14.84 11.05
N ALA A 633 -8.57 15.87 11.86
CA ALA A 633 -8.55 17.27 11.45
C ALA A 633 -7.23 17.93 11.89
N PRO A 634 -6.11 17.70 11.17
CA PRO A 634 -4.76 18.00 11.68
C PRO A 634 -4.38 19.48 11.66
N THR A 635 -4.94 20.28 10.74
CA THR A 635 -4.47 21.65 10.46
C THR A 635 -5.54 22.74 10.58
N ALA A 636 -6.82 22.35 10.62
CA ALA A 636 -7.97 23.23 10.76
C ALA A 636 -9.17 22.39 11.26
N ASP A 637 -10.19 23.03 11.81
CA ASP A 637 -11.45 22.37 12.17
C ASP A 637 -12.11 21.82 10.90
N ALA A 638 -12.68 20.60 10.99
CA ALA A 638 -13.32 19.93 9.87
C ALA A 638 -14.79 19.61 10.16
N SER A 639 -15.66 19.87 9.19
CA SER A 639 -17.04 19.39 9.18
C SER A 639 -17.21 18.32 8.10
N VAL A 640 -17.61 17.12 8.52
CA VAL A 640 -17.87 15.99 7.63
C VAL A 640 -19.33 15.60 7.79
N GLU A 641 -20.08 15.59 6.70
CA GLU A 641 -21.40 14.97 6.66
C GLU A 641 -21.25 13.49 6.31
N ALA A 642 -21.85 12.64 7.14
CA ALA A 642 -21.88 11.19 6.97
C ALA A 642 -23.33 10.72 6.76
N VAL A 643 -23.59 10.08 5.62
CA VAL A 643 -24.87 9.41 5.32
C VAL A 643 -24.62 7.91 5.27
N VAL A 644 -25.25 7.17 6.19
CA VAL A 644 -25.14 5.70 6.25
C VAL A 644 -26.09 5.07 5.23
N VAL A 645 -25.62 4.06 4.52
CA VAL A 645 -26.40 3.27 3.55
C VAL A 645 -26.66 1.89 4.14
N ASP A 646 -27.93 1.51 4.24
CA ASP A 646 -28.35 0.21 4.76
C ASP A 646 -28.23 -0.93 3.72
N LYS A 647 -28.50 -2.16 4.16
CA LYS A 647 -28.49 -3.37 3.31
C LYS A 647 -29.48 -3.34 2.13
N ASP A 648 -30.55 -2.55 2.23
CA ASP A 648 -31.56 -2.41 1.19
C ASP A 648 -31.27 -1.21 0.27
N GLY A 649 -30.17 -0.48 0.51
CA GLY A 649 -29.78 0.70 -0.24
C GLY A 649 -30.43 2.02 0.24
N LYS A 650 -31.09 2.03 1.40
CA LYS A 650 -31.69 3.26 1.94
C LYS A 650 -30.62 4.13 2.60
N LEU A 651 -30.72 5.44 2.39
CA LEU A 651 -29.82 6.44 2.97
C LEU A 651 -30.40 6.96 4.30
N SER A 652 -29.54 7.11 5.31
CA SER A 652 -29.89 7.79 6.56
C SER A 652 -30.10 9.29 6.34
N LYS A 653 -30.59 10.00 7.37
CA LYS A 653 -30.39 11.45 7.44
C LYS A 653 -28.88 11.75 7.53
N PRO A 654 -28.38 12.87 6.96
CA PRO A 654 -27.00 13.30 7.15
C PRO A 654 -26.69 13.50 8.64
N THR A 655 -25.59 12.89 9.09
CA THR A 655 -25.03 13.08 10.43
C THR A 655 -23.85 14.03 10.30
N LYS A 656 -23.94 15.21 10.92
CA LYS A 656 -22.85 16.19 10.89
C LYS A 656 -21.82 15.88 11.97
N LEU A 657 -20.61 15.54 11.54
CA LEU A 657 -19.47 15.19 12.37
C LEU A 657 -18.50 16.38 12.38
N THR A 658 -18.25 16.96 13.55
CA THR A 658 -17.32 18.09 13.71
C THR A 658 -16.09 17.62 14.48
N VAL A 659 -14.91 17.76 13.86
CA VAL A 659 -13.61 17.44 14.47
C VAL A 659 -12.81 18.73 14.57
N LYS A 660 -12.29 19.06 15.76
CA LYS A 660 -11.49 20.28 15.94
C LYS A 660 -10.05 20.08 15.45
N THR A 661 -9.39 21.20 15.17
CA THR A 661 -7.96 21.26 14.86
C THR A 661 -7.14 20.49 15.90
N GLY A 662 -6.31 19.55 15.44
CA GLY A 662 -5.46 18.73 16.31
C GLY A 662 -6.19 17.58 17.01
N GLN A 663 -7.41 17.22 16.57
CA GLN A 663 -8.17 16.08 17.10
C GLN A 663 -8.40 14.98 16.05
N SER A 664 -8.77 13.80 16.53
CA SER A 664 -9.39 12.74 15.73
C SER A 664 -10.57 12.11 16.46
N MET A 665 -11.69 11.90 15.78
CA MET A 665 -12.84 11.17 16.32
C MET A 665 -13.00 9.79 15.68
N VAL A 666 -13.84 8.93 16.29
CA VAL A 666 -14.30 7.67 15.69
C VAL A 666 -15.81 7.73 15.47
N PHE A 667 -16.24 7.55 14.23
CA PHE A 667 -17.64 7.40 13.83
C PHE A 667 -18.00 5.93 13.63
N LYS A 668 -19.18 5.54 14.10
CA LYS A 668 -19.66 4.15 14.12
C LYS A 668 -20.97 4.05 13.33
N PRO A 669 -20.95 3.54 12.08
CA PRO A 669 -22.15 3.54 11.22
C PRO A 669 -23.32 2.72 11.80
N LYS A 670 -22.97 1.64 12.51
CA LYS A 670 -23.86 0.78 13.32
C LYS A 670 -24.67 1.51 14.39
N ASP A 671 -24.19 2.65 14.88
CA ASP A 671 -24.89 3.47 15.88
C ASP A 671 -25.99 4.35 15.22
N VAL A 672 -25.97 4.46 13.88
CA VAL A 672 -26.98 5.14 13.05
C VAL A 672 -27.93 4.14 12.36
N SER A 673 -27.41 2.98 11.93
CA SER A 673 -28.20 1.87 11.41
C SER A 673 -27.50 0.53 11.68
N ALA A 674 -28.18 -0.40 12.36
CA ALA A 674 -27.64 -1.73 12.64
C ALA A 674 -27.26 -2.50 11.35
N ASP A 675 -28.00 -2.26 10.25
CA ASP A 675 -27.76 -2.82 8.93
C ASP A 675 -26.85 -1.94 8.04
N ALA A 676 -26.00 -1.09 8.61
CA ALA A 676 -25.05 -0.26 7.85
C ALA A 676 -24.09 -1.10 6.99
N GLN A 677 -24.13 -0.92 5.67
CA GLN A 677 -23.20 -1.58 4.73
C GLN A 677 -22.26 -0.62 4.00
N ALA A 678 -22.55 0.68 3.96
CA ALA A 678 -21.63 1.71 3.46
C ALA A 678 -21.88 3.07 4.13
N VAL A 679 -20.97 4.02 3.94
CA VAL A 679 -21.13 5.43 4.31
C VAL A 679 -20.76 6.31 3.13
N ILE A 680 -21.58 7.32 2.84
CA ILE A 680 -21.22 8.45 1.97
C ILE A 680 -20.65 9.54 2.88
N PHE A 681 -19.41 9.95 2.61
CA PHE A 681 -18.77 11.07 3.29
C PHE A 681 -18.61 12.26 2.34
N SER A 682 -18.91 13.47 2.84
CA SER A 682 -18.63 14.74 2.16
C SER A 682 -18.14 15.78 3.16
N SER A 683 -17.20 16.65 2.78
CA SER A 683 -16.63 17.67 3.66
C SER A 683 -16.32 18.96 2.90
N ASP A 684 -16.40 20.08 3.62
CA ASP A 684 -15.96 21.41 3.20
C ASP A 684 -14.49 21.70 3.58
N ALA A 685 -13.83 20.78 4.27
CA ALA A 685 -12.52 20.96 4.89
C ALA A 685 -11.60 19.73 4.69
N ASN A 686 -10.31 19.89 5.05
CA ASN A 686 -9.29 18.85 4.93
C ASN A 686 -9.40 17.77 6.03
N ALA A 687 -10.50 17.02 6.05
CA ALA A 687 -10.67 15.83 6.88
C ALA A 687 -9.91 14.63 6.29
N TYR A 688 -9.21 13.86 7.11
CA TYR A 688 -8.55 12.61 6.71
C TYR A 688 -9.27 11.43 7.32
N ILE A 689 -9.65 10.43 6.52
CA ILE A 689 -10.51 9.32 6.98
C ILE A 689 -9.87 7.96 6.68
N GLY A 690 -9.92 7.06 7.65
CA GLY A 690 -9.50 5.65 7.53
C GLY A 690 -10.45 4.72 8.30
N GLN A 691 -10.72 3.55 7.74
CA GLN A 691 -11.64 2.55 8.30
C GLN A 691 -10.86 1.55 9.16
N LEU A 692 -11.08 1.56 10.47
CA LEU A 692 -10.69 0.48 11.37
C LEU A 692 -11.71 -0.65 11.30
N ILE A 693 -11.25 -1.90 11.29
CA ILE A 693 -12.12 -3.07 11.17
C ILE A 693 -11.70 -4.10 12.21
N PHE A 694 -12.64 -4.52 13.07
CA PHE A 694 -12.39 -5.48 14.13
C PHE A 694 -13.14 -6.78 13.87
N GLY A 695 -12.41 -7.90 13.73
CA GLY A 695 -13.00 -9.21 13.45
C GLY A 695 -13.25 -10.05 14.70
N SER A 696 -12.38 -9.92 15.71
CA SER A 696 -12.46 -10.63 16.99
C SER A 696 -11.64 -9.90 18.06
N ASP A 697 -11.42 -10.51 19.22
CA ASP A 697 -10.41 -10.11 20.20
C ASP A 697 -8.98 -10.17 19.63
N ARG A 698 -8.75 -11.04 18.63
CA ARG A 698 -7.44 -11.29 18.02
C ARG A 698 -7.26 -10.65 16.64
N SER A 699 -8.31 -10.48 15.84
CA SER A 699 -8.20 -10.04 14.43
C SER A 699 -8.66 -8.60 14.12
N LEU A 700 -7.93 -7.95 13.21
CA LEU A 700 -7.92 -6.50 12.97
C LEU A 700 -7.46 -6.22 11.52
N ALA A 701 -8.18 -5.36 10.80
CA ALA A 701 -7.78 -4.80 9.50
C ALA A 701 -7.93 -3.27 9.49
N TRP A 702 -7.33 -2.64 8.49
CA TRP A 702 -7.50 -1.22 8.18
C TRP A 702 -7.79 -1.05 6.68
N ALA A 703 -8.51 0.00 6.28
CA ALA A 703 -8.64 0.37 4.88
C ALA A 703 -8.67 1.89 4.69
N ALA A 704 -7.96 2.39 3.67
CA ALA A 704 -8.03 3.78 3.24
C ALA A 704 -9.40 4.09 2.64
N MET A 705 -9.84 5.36 2.68
CA MET A 705 -10.97 5.80 1.88
C MET A 705 -10.78 5.42 0.39
N PRO A 706 -11.81 4.90 -0.29
CA PRO A 706 -11.76 4.73 -1.74
C PRO A 706 -11.50 6.08 -2.42
N PRO A 707 -10.69 6.15 -3.48
CA PRO A 707 -10.47 7.40 -4.20
C PRO A 707 -11.79 7.97 -4.73
N ALA A 708 -11.87 9.30 -4.88
CA ALA A 708 -12.99 9.90 -5.59
C ALA A 708 -13.00 9.39 -7.04
N ASN A 709 -14.17 9.04 -7.55
CA ASN A 709 -14.28 8.49 -8.91
C ASN A 709 -13.92 9.58 -9.94
N ALA A 710 -12.84 9.35 -10.67
CA ALA A 710 -12.64 9.96 -11.97
C ALA A 710 -13.33 9.07 -13.02
N GLY A 711 -14.09 9.68 -13.92
CA GLY A 711 -14.38 9.05 -15.21
C GLY A 711 -13.08 8.89 -16.00
N ARG A 712 -13.07 8.07 -17.05
CA ARG A 712 -11.87 7.93 -17.89
C ARG A 712 -11.52 9.27 -18.51
N ASP A 713 -10.27 9.71 -18.34
CA ASP A 713 -9.75 10.93 -18.95
C ASP A 713 -10.04 10.92 -20.46
N GLY A 714 -10.81 11.89 -20.93
CA GLY A 714 -11.08 12.05 -22.36
C GLY A 714 -9.78 12.36 -23.10
N ILE A 715 -9.45 11.57 -24.12
CA ILE A 715 -8.30 11.84 -24.98
C ILE A 715 -8.57 13.14 -25.74
N VAL A 716 -7.81 14.20 -25.44
CA VAL A 716 -7.87 15.46 -26.19
C VAL A 716 -7.25 15.23 -27.57
N VAL A 717 -8.08 14.85 -28.53
CA VAL A 717 -7.68 14.72 -29.93
C VAL A 717 -7.61 16.12 -30.54
N ASN A 718 -6.42 16.69 -30.56
CA ASN A 718 -6.13 17.86 -31.41
C ASN A 718 -6.23 17.42 -32.89
N VAL A 719 -7.41 17.59 -33.47
CA VAL A 719 -7.61 17.47 -34.92
C VAL A 719 -6.92 18.66 -35.58
N GLY A 720 -5.68 18.45 -36.01
CA GLY A 720 -4.90 19.45 -36.76
C GLY A 720 -5.54 19.73 -38.12
N GLY A 721 -5.55 21.01 -38.50
CA GLY A 721 -5.80 21.49 -39.87
C GLY A 721 -4.51 21.96 -40.53
#